data_AF-A0A6P5AKX6-F1
#
_entry.id   AF-A0A6P5AKX6-F1
#
_cell.length_a   1.000
_cell.length_b   1.000
_cell.length_c   1.000
_cell.angle_alpha   90.00
_cell.angle_beta   90.00
_cell.angle_gamma   90.00
#
_symmetry.space_group_name_H-M   'P 1'
#
loop_
_entity.id
_entity.type
_entity.pdbx_description
1 polymer ?
#
loop_
_entity_poly.entity_id
_entity_poly.type
_entity_poly.pdbx_seq_one_letter_code
_entity_poly.pdbx_strand_id
1 'polypeptide(L)'
;MEALRALGSPGAGTNGGTDGSQTEKRGEASEKLAAIVRAMSEQYSERGLAGEDRLSSQSRRQNDPCSNYITLSDAWRNVQDVNSGNADRCDSGFAGEWYRFTGSAGNAMPTAAPPDVYRCGTDAPMWMNGQHPTLADGEVSRQACAYWSGNTCNWQTTIQVRACSAGYYVYKLPAAPACSLTYCGSSENIDLDGDDCAGNPCVNGDCVDGRNSYTCNCYAGYEGSNCETNIDDCAANPCVNGDCVDGINTYTCTCNSGYEGDTCDRDVDGCSPDPCDPLATCQDVAAPGTGATCTCPVGYEGDGELGGSGCKVVVPPQELSGSTSCTNDYMELAIPKEELTDIDQNNLHWEPDQNCGATTNGTHYLFRTDLYGCGTKVKFDARYVTFLNTISIRGTDRDAGVISRGSDVRITSRCEYARKQWVDSTFLPIPGGLNFTEEGFGQLEVRLSMFPTRQYQSKYRADQFPIHRKLRENVYMQLEVQGHGQELSVLALNCKATMSPEPNDTLHYQLINDGCASDPTLDIYSPKDANKERFGFEAFRFIKEVKMVYVHCEVMVCDAGNARSRCAEGCVARRKRASDSGEKADMIGRHMLYLGPIVLDDAEAAADSLRSRRGAPWALLAAGGGLMALALVVLGAAVVRKYSRREEWAYQAVTDVEGEETNVEVEE
;
A
#
# COMPACT_ATOMS: atom_id res chain seq x y z
N MET A 1 -29.52 -32.58 -50.72
CA MET A 1 -28.82 -33.79 -51.21
C MET A 1 -27.61 -33.48 -52.11
N GLU A 2 -27.37 -32.23 -52.57
CA GLU A 2 -26.11 -31.86 -53.25
C GLU A 2 -25.06 -31.15 -52.35
N ALA A 3 -25.39 -30.78 -51.11
CA ALA A 3 -24.43 -30.16 -50.17
C ALA A 3 -23.63 -31.17 -49.30
N LEU A 4 -23.87 -32.47 -49.44
CA LEU A 4 -23.27 -33.54 -48.61
C LEU A 4 -22.15 -34.31 -49.33
N ARG A 5 -21.39 -33.67 -50.23
CA ARG A 5 -20.24 -34.29 -50.93
C ARG A 5 -18.87 -33.65 -50.69
N ALA A 6 -18.76 -32.65 -49.82
CA ALA A 6 -17.49 -31.94 -49.60
C ALA A 6 -16.82 -32.20 -48.23
N LEU A 7 -17.14 -33.31 -47.56
CA LEU A 7 -16.47 -33.69 -46.30
C LEU A 7 -15.86 -35.09 -46.44
N GLY A 8 -14.57 -35.12 -46.78
CA GLY A 8 -13.76 -36.34 -46.87
C GLY A 8 -12.27 -36.06 -46.68
N SER A 9 -11.86 -35.88 -45.41
CA SER A 9 -10.58 -36.26 -44.72
C SER A 9 -9.20 -36.05 -45.41
N PRO A 10 -8.05 -36.38 -44.75
CA PRO A 10 -7.28 -35.42 -43.93
C PRO A 10 -5.81 -35.27 -44.38
N GLY A 11 -5.16 -34.16 -44.02
CA GLY A 11 -3.72 -33.94 -44.27
C GLY A 11 -3.08 -33.13 -43.14
N ALA A 12 -2.18 -33.78 -42.42
CA ALA A 12 -1.41 -33.34 -41.26
C ALA A 12 -0.75 -31.95 -41.36
N GLY A 13 -0.63 -31.25 -40.22
CA GLY A 13 0.32 -30.15 -40.08
C GLY A 13 -0.05 -29.13 -39.02
N THR A 14 0.33 -29.40 -37.79
CA THR A 14 0.14 -28.62 -36.56
C THR A 14 0.70 -27.18 -36.57
N ASN A 15 -0.08 -26.29 -35.94
CA ASN A 15 0.26 -25.13 -35.06
C ASN A 15 1.09 -23.96 -35.63
N GLY A 16 0.72 -22.68 -35.43
CA GLY A 16 -0.42 -22.08 -34.74
C GLY A 16 -0.36 -20.54 -34.85
N GLY A 17 -1.52 -19.88 -34.86
CA GLY A 17 -1.65 -18.42 -34.95
C GLY A 17 -3.12 -17.97 -35.02
N THR A 18 -3.61 -17.49 -33.88
CA THR A 18 -4.90 -16.88 -33.52
C THR A 18 -5.64 -16.05 -34.59
N ASP A 19 -6.96 -16.28 -34.77
CA ASP A 19 -7.93 -15.19 -35.00
C ASP A 19 -9.38 -15.60 -34.64
N GLY A 20 -10.04 -14.78 -33.82
CA GLY A 20 -11.33 -15.02 -33.16
C GLY A 20 -12.57 -14.68 -33.99
N SER A 21 -12.47 -14.68 -35.32
CA SER A 21 -13.54 -14.20 -36.23
C SER A 21 -14.60 -15.25 -36.62
N GLN A 22 -14.52 -16.50 -36.12
CA GLN A 22 -15.39 -17.61 -36.57
C GLN A 22 -16.54 -18.00 -35.63
N THR A 23 -16.59 -17.50 -34.39
CA THR A 23 -17.65 -17.84 -33.44
C THR A 23 -18.93 -17.02 -33.63
N GLU A 24 -18.84 -15.82 -34.19
CA GLU A 24 -19.98 -14.90 -34.35
C GLU A 24 -20.89 -15.28 -35.53
N LYS A 25 -20.35 -15.87 -36.60
CA LYS A 25 -21.14 -16.30 -37.78
C LYS A 25 -21.89 -17.62 -37.60
N ARG A 26 -21.66 -18.34 -36.50
CA ARG A 26 -22.29 -19.65 -36.23
C ARG A 26 -23.60 -19.54 -35.43
N GLY A 27 -23.78 -18.46 -34.68
CA GLY A 27 -25.03 -18.16 -33.96
C GLY A 27 -26.17 -17.77 -34.90
N GLU A 28 -25.89 -16.87 -35.85
CA GLU A 28 -26.87 -16.30 -36.78
C GLU A 28 -27.49 -17.32 -37.75
N ALA A 29 -26.79 -18.42 -38.03
CA ALA A 29 -27.29 -19.51 -38.87
C ALA A 29 -28.24 -20.48 -38.13
N SER A 30 -28.15 -20.56 -36.80
CA SER A 30 -29.00 -21.45 -35.99
C SER A 30 -30.39 -20.85 -35.75
N GLU A 31 -30.48 -19.53 -35.64
CA GLU A 31 -31.71 -18.79 -35.34
C GLU A 31 -32.66 -18.72 -36.56
N LYS A 32 -32.09 -18.58 -37.76
CA LYS A 32 -32.85 -18.60 -39.03
C LYS A 32 -33.47 -19.98 -39.34
N LEU A 33 -32.86 -21.07 -38.87
CA LEU A 33 -33.41 -22.42 -39.07
C LEU A 33 -34.61 -22.71 -38.14
N ALA A 34 -34.58 -22.18 -36.91
CA ALA A 34 -35.67 -22.35 -35.94
C ALA A 34 -36.94 -21.58 -36.34
N ALA A 35 -36.81 -20.42 -36.99
CA ALA A 35 -37.94 -19.63 -37.47
C ALA A 35 -38.72 -20.33 -38.61
N ILE A 36 -38.02 -21.02 -39.52
CA ILE A 36 -38.65 -21.73 -40.64
C ILE A 36 -39.46 -22.93 -40.16
N VAL A 37 -39.00 -23.64 -39.11
CA VAL A 37 -39.71 -24.81 -38.56
C VAL A 37 -41.00 -24.41 -37.84
N ARG A 38 -41.05 -23.23 -37.19
CA ARG A 38 -42.30 -22.69 -36.60
C ARG A 38 -43.33 -22.30 -37.67
N ALA A 39 -42.91 -21.64 -38.74
CA ALA A 39 -43.81 -21.21 -39.81
C ALA A 39 -44.47 -22.39 -40.56
N MET A 40 -43.80 -23.55 -40.64
CA MET A 40 -44.38 -24.75 -41.28
C MET A 40 -45.38 -25.50 -40.38
N SER A 41 -45.35 -25.28 -39.07
CA SER A 41 -46.25 -25.90 -38.09
C SER A 41 -47.65 -25.26 -38.07
N GLU A 42 -47.73 -23.94 -38.30
CA GLU A 42 -49.01 -23.19 -38.27
C GLU A 42 -49.87 -23.43 -39.51
N GLN A 43 -49.26 -23.77 -40.66
CA GLN A 43 -49.99 -23.96 -41.92
C GLN A 43 -50.77 -25.28 -42.04
N TYR A 44 -50.48 -26.28 -41.19
CA TYR A 44 -51.08 -27.63 -41.29
C TYR A 44 -52.34 -27.83 -40.44
N SER A 45 -52.72 -26.88 -39.58
CA SER A 45 -53.89 -27.02 -38.68
C SER A 45 -55.24 -26.61 -39.33
N GLU A 46 -55.23 -25.80 -40.39
CA GLU A 46 -56.46 -25.17 -40.92
C GLU A 46 -57.15 -25.88 -42.10
N ARG A 47 -56.64 -27.04 -42.59
CA ARG A 47 -57.16 -27.69 -43.82
C ARG A 47 -57.88 -29.04 -43.63
N GLY A 48 -58.25 -29.40 -42.40
CA GLY A 48 -58.66 -30.77 -42.07
C GLY A 48 -60.15 -31.14 -42.01
N LEU A 49 -61.12 -30.21 -42.01
CA LEU A 49 -62.53 -30.56 -41.70
C LEU A 49 -63.57 -29.71 -42.45
N ALA A 50 -63.75 -29.96 -43.75
CA ALA A 50 -64.89 -29.39 -44.49
C ALA A 50 -65.26 -30.28 -45.69
N GLY A 51 -65.91 -31.42 -45.45
CA GLY A 51 -66.13 -32.36 -46.54
C GLY A 51 -67.26 -33.37 -46.45
N GLU A 52 -68.16 -33.36 -45.45
CA GLU A 52 -69.14 -34.47 -45.35
C GLU A 52 -70.51 -34.16 -44.72
N ASP A 53 -70.95 -32.88 -44.63
CA ASP A 53 -72.27 -32.56 -44.03
C ASP A 53 -73.20 -31.73 -44.94
N ARG A 54 -72.95 -31.75 -46.25
CA ARG A 54 -73.69 -30.89 -47.20
C ARG A 54 -75.13 -31.32 -47.46
N LEU A 55 -75.46 -32.60 -47.23
CA LEU A 55 -76.81 -33.15 -47.46
C LEU A 55 -77.72 -33.14 -46.21
N SER A 56 -77.19 -32.92 -44.99
CA SER A 56 -78.02 -32.64 -43.79
C SER A 56 -78.18 -31.15 -43.48
N SER A 57 -77.28 -30.30 -44.02
CA SER A 57 -77.30 -28.85 -43.82
C SER A 57 -78.50 -28.11 -44.47
N GLN A 58 -79.12 -28.66 -45.52
CA GLN A 58 -80.32 -28.06 -46.12
C GLN A 58 -81.58 -28.30 -45.26
N SER A 59 -81.69 -29.47 -44.62
CA SER A 59 -82.77 -29.79 -43.69
C SER A 59 -82.61 -29.08 -42.34
N ARG A 60 -81.37 -28.90 -41.84
CA ARG A 60 -81.11 -28.14 -40.60
C ARG A 60 -81.33 -26.63 -40.74
N ARG A 61 -81.12 -26.04 -41.92
CA ARG A 61 -81.38 -24.61 -42.16
C ARG A 61 -82.86 -24.24 -42.18
N GLN A 62 -83.75 -25.17 -42.55
CA GLN A 62 -85.19 -24.92 -42.61
C GLN A 62 -85.88 -24.85 -41.23
N ASN A 63 -85.23 -25.41 -40.20
CA ASN A 63 -85.76 -25.47 -38.83
C ASN A 63 -84.90 -24.68 -37.82
N ASP A 64 -83.93 -23.88 -38.27
CA ASP A 64 -83.15 -23.04 -37.36
C ASP A 64 -83.98 -21.81 -36.95
N PRO A 65 -84.33 -21.65 -35.65
CA PRO A 65 -85.12 -20.50 -35.20
C PRO A 65 -84.42 -19.16 -35.43
N CYS A 66 -83.09 -19.16 -35.61
CA CYS A 66 -82.36 -17.95 -36.00
C CYS A 66 -82.58 -17.55 -37.47
N SER A 67 -83.13 -18.44 -38.31
CA SER A 67 -83.41 -18.18 -39.73
C SER A 67 -84.91 -18.28 -40.07
N ASN A 68 -85.73 -18.88 -39.19
CA ASN A 68 -87.16 -19.09 -39.36
C ASN A 68 -87.92 -18.60 -38.12
N TYR A 69 -88.36 -17.34 -38.17
CA TYR A 69 -89.06 -16.66 -37.07
C TYR A 69 -90.08 -15.64 -37.60
N ILE A 70 -91.01 -15.24 -36.73
CA ILE A 70 -92.02 -14.21 -36.97
C ILE A 70 -91.53 -12.88 -36.38
N THR A 71 -91.58 -11.79 -37.13
CA THR A 71 -91.15 -10.48 -36.65
C THR A 71 -92.23 -9.76 -35.85
N LEU A 72 -91.84 -9.23 -34.68
CA LEU A 72 -92.63 -8.30 -33.87
C LEU A 72 -92.02 -6.91 -34.03
N SER A 73 -92.66 -6.05 -34.80
CA SER A 73 -92.11 -4.72 -35.13
C SER A 73 -93.02 -3.55 -34.79
N ASP A 74 -94.19 -3.83 -34.23
CA ASP A 74 -95.16 -2.80 -33.90
C ASP A 74 -94.60 -1.84 -32.84
N ALA A 75 -94.68 -0.53 -33.09
CA ALA A 75 -94.14 0.49 -32.19
C ALA A 75 -94.70 0.41 -30.77
N TRP A 76 -95.98 0.03 -30.63
CA TRP A 76 -96.63 -0.12 -29.34
C TRP A 76 -96.00 -1.21 -28.47
N ARG A 77 -95.21 -2.13 -29.04
CA ARG A 77 -94.54 -3.17 -28.26
C ARG A 77 -93.34 -2.64 -27.46
N ASN A 78 -92.87 -1.45 -27.75
CA ASN A 78 -91.71 -0.89 -27.07
C ASN A 78 -92.06 -0.49 -25.63
N VAL A 79 -91.21 -0.83 -24.66
CA VAL A 79 -91.37 -0.37 -23.27
C VAL A 79 -91.34 1.14 -23.12
N GLN A 80 -90.82 1.89 -24.09
CA GLN A 80 -90.88 3.35 -24.10
C GLN A 80 -92.24 3.89 -24.56
N ASP A 81 -93.10 3.06 -25.16
CA ASP A 81 -94.46 3.47 -25.50
C ASP A 81 -95.32 3.52 -24.22
N VAL A 82 -95.64 4.75 -23.82
CA VAL A 82 -96.46 5.10 -22.66
C VAL A 82 -97.94 5.31 -23.01
N ASN A 83 -98.35 5.12 -24.27
CA ASN A 83 -99.74 5.29 -24.68
C ASN A 83 -100.61 4.14 -24.17
N SER A 84 -101.16 4.32 -22.97
CA SER A 84 -102.12 3.44 -22.29
C SER A 84 -103.56 3.54 -22.82
N GLY A 85 -103.71 3.72 -24.13
CA GLY A 85 -105.02 3.50 -24.72
C GLY A 85 -105.38 2.04 -24.49
N ASN A 86 -106.51 1.79 -23.82
CA ASN A 86 -107.13 0.47 -23.58
C ASN A 86 -107.56 -0.19 -24.91
N ALA A 87 -106.66 -0.19 -25.88
CA ALA A 87 -106.78 -0.81 -27.17
C ALA A 87 -106.50 -2.29 -26.94
N ASP A 88 -107.34 -3.16 -27.49
CA ASP A 88 -107.26 -4.62 -27.42
C ASP A 88 -105.95 -5.17 -28.03
N ARG A 89 -104.79 -4.80 -27.47
CA ARG A 89 -103.50 -5.44 -27.75
C ARG A 89 -103.58 -6.80 -27.10
N CYS A 90 -103.28 -7.84 -27.85
CA CYS A 90 -103.59 -9.20 -27.43
C CYS A 90 -102.59 -10.17 -28.03
N ASP A 91 -101.78 -10.81 -27.18
CA ASP A 91 -100.85 -11.86 -27.58
C ASP A 91 -101.42 -13.27 -27.29
N SER A 92 -102.74 -13.39 -27.05
CA SER A 92 -103.42 -14.69 -26.85
C SER A 92 -103.47 -15.55 -28.12
N GLY A 93 -103.26 -14.94 -29.29
CA GLY A 93 -103.15 -15.63 -30.57
C GLY A 93 -101.77 -16.22 -30.87
N PHE A 94 -100.79 -16.08 -29.98
CA PHE A 94 -99.44 -16.62 -30.22
C PHE A 94 -99.47 -18.15 -30.16
N ALA A 95 -98.95 -18.81 -31.19
CA ALA A 95 -99.01 -20.27 -31.33
C ALA A 95 -97.81 -21.00 -30.70
N GLY A 96 -96.96 -20.31 -29.92
CA GLY A 96 -95.70 -20.91 -29.43
C GLY A 96 -94.62 -21.01 -30.50
N GLU A 97 -94.70 -20.20 -31.54
CA GLU A 97 -93.69 -20.09 -32.60
C GLU A 97 -92.49 -19.25 -32.14
N TRP A 98 -91.45 -19.18 -32.96
CA TRP A 98 -90.29 -18.31 -32.73
C TRP A 98 -90.55 -16.90 -33.21
N TYR A 99 -90.32 -15.92 -32.35
CA TYR A 99 -90.54 -14.49 -32.60
C TYR A 99 -89.26 -13.68 -32.44
N ARG A 100 -89.15 -12.56 -33.14
CA ARG A 100 -88.02 -11.62 -33.03
C ARG A 100 -88.53 -10.18 -32.94
N PHE A 101 -88.12 -9.45 -31.91
CA PHE A 101 -88.35 -8.01 -31.82
C PHE A 101 -87.45 -7.27 -32.83
N THR A 102 -88.05 -6.38 -33.62
CA THR A 102 -87.34 -5.59 -34.63
C THR A 102 -87.94 -4.19 -34.78
N GLY A 103 -87.23 -3.28 -35.46
CA GLY A 103 -87.77 -1.97 -35.80
C GLY A 103 -88.18 -1.16 -34.56
N SER A 104 -89.36 -0.54 -34.61
CA SER A 104 -89.85 0.34 -33.54
C SER A 104 -90.21 -0.39 -32.25
N ALA A 105 -90.46 -1.70 -32.30
CA ALA A 105 -90.70 -2.52 -31.12
C ALA A 105 -89.45 -2.68 -30.22
N GLY A 106 -88.27 -2.35 -30.75
CA GLY A 106 -86.99 -2.65 -30.11
C GLY A 106 -86.31 -3.88 -30.71
N ASN A 107 -85.20 -4.31 -30.11
CA ASN A 107 -84.38 -5.43 -30.59
C ASN A 107 -84.35 -6.63 -29.62
N ALA A 108 -84.87 -6.48 -28.40
CA ALA A 108 -84.90 -7.52 -27.38
C ALA A 108 -86.08 -7.31 -26.41
N MET A 109 -86.50 -8.39 -25.73
CA MET A 109 -87.43 -8.32 -24.60
C MET A 109 -86.72 -7.69 -23.39
N PRO A 110 -87.34 -6.78 -22.62
CA PRO A 110 -86.72 -6.24 -21.40
C PRO A 110 -86.45 -7.35 -20.38
N THR A 111 -85.31 -7.30 -19.68
CA THR A 111 -84.91 -8.27 -18.64
C THR A 111 -85.32 -7.85 -17.22
N ALA A 112 -85.89 -6.64 -17.10
CA ALA A 112 -86.39 -6.07 -15.87
C ALA A 112 -87.84 -5.62 -16.04
N ALA A 113 -88.55 -5.52 -14.92
CA ALA A 113 -89.91 -5.00 -14.91
C ALA A 113 -89.92 -3.58 -15.50
N PRO A 114 -90.84 -3.27 -16.44
CA PRO A 114 -91.04 -1.91 -16.89
C PRO A 114 -91.35 -1.01 -15.67
N PRO A 115 -90.92 0.26 -15.70
CA PRO A 115 -90.98 1.14 -14.53
C PRO A 115 -92.40 1.46 -14.06
N ASP A 116 -93.42 1.15 -14.85
CA ASP A 116 -94.84 1.37 -14.55
C ASP A 116 -95.69 0.39 -15.36
N VAL A 117 -96.95 0.22 -14.97
CA VAL A 117 -97.91 -0.77 -15.50
C VAL A 117 -98.42 -0.40 -16.89
N TYR A 118 -98.29 0.87 -17.27
CA TYR A 118 -98.78 1.43 -18.54
C TYR A 118 -97.66 1.55 -19.56
N ARG A 119 -97.11 0.42 -19.99
CA ARG A 119 -95.99 0.35 -20.94
C ARG A 119 -96.28 -0.68 -22.02
N CYS A 120 -95.64 -0.54 -23.17
CA CYS A 120 -95.84 -1.45 -24.30
C CYS A 120 -97.34 -1.51 -24.71
N GLY A 121 -98.00 -0.35 -24.68
CA GLY A 121 -99.38 -0.21 -25.14
C GLY A 121 -100.42 -1.06 -24.40
N THR A 122 -100.11 -1.49 -23.16
CA THR A 122 -101.01 -2.27 -22.30
C THR A 122 -100.90 -1.86 -20.83
N ASP A 123 -101.80 -2.35 -19.97
CA ASP A 123 -101.79 -2.21 -18.50
C ASP A 123 -101.19 -3.43 -17.76
N ALA A 124 -100.87 -4.50 -18.50
CA ALA A 124 -100.21 -5.71 -17.98
C ALA A 124 -98.98 -6.10 -18.83
N PRO A 125 -97.93 -5.27 -18.87
CA PRO A 125 -96.75 -5.51 -19.69
C PRO A 125 -95.98 -6.73 -19.19
N MET A 126 -95.40 -7.47 -20.14
CA MET A 126 -94.57 -8.63 -19.85
C MET A 126 -93.10 -8.41 -20.18
N TRP A 127 -92.24 -8.80 -19.25
CA TRP A 127 -90.79 -8.78 -19.37
C TRP A 127 -90.21 -10.17 -19.11
N MET A 128 -88.99 -10.40 -19.58
CA MET A 128 -88.26 -11.62 -19.28
C MET A 128 -87.59 -11.46 -17.92
N ASN A 129 -87.71 -12.45 -17.06
CA ASN A 129 -86.99 -12.52 -15.79
C ASN A 129 -85.68 -13.28 -16.00
N GLY A 130 -84.57 -12.58 -15.81
CA GLY A 130 -83.21 -13.08 -16.02
C GLY A 130 -82.58 -12.54 -17.31
N GLN A 131 -81.28 -12.78 -17.46
CA GLN A 131 -80.48 -12.28 -18.57
C GLN A 131 -80.70 -13.07 -19.88
N HIS A 132 -80.48 -12.41 -21.01
CA HIS A 132 -80.44 -13.07 -22.31
C HIS A 132 -79.30 -14.10 -22.38
N PRO A 133 -79.47 -15.22 -23.11
CA PRO A 133 -78.39 -16.18 -23.33
C PRO A 133 -77.27 -15.60 -24.21
N THR A 134 -76.08 -16.17 -24.09
CA THR A 134 -74.97 -15.98 -25.05
C THR A 134 -75.06 -16.99 -26.20
N LEU A 135 -74.23 -16.83 -27.24
CA LEU A 135 -74.14 -17.81 -28.33
C LEU A 135 -73.72 -19.21 -27.85
N ALA A 136 -72.95 -19.30 -26.77
CA ALA A 136 -72.47 -20.56 -26.21
C ALA A 136 -73.57 -21.31 -25.43
N ASP A 137 -74.48 -20.58 -24.80
CA ASP A 137 -75.58 -21.16 -24.01
C ASP A 137 -76.60 -21.89 -24.89
N GLY A 138 -76.67 -21.55 -26.17
CA GLY A 138 -77.64 -22.11 -27.10
C GLY A 138 -79.08 -21.69 -26.78
N GLU A 139 -79.99 -22.65 -26.79
CA GLU A 139 -81.40 -22.44 -26.44
C GLU A 139 -81.62 -22.63 -24.94
N VAL A 140 -82.10 -21.59 -24.26
CA VAL A 140 -82.31 -21.60 -22.80
C VAL A 140 -83.77 -21.36 -22.45
N SER A 141 -84.22 -21.92 -21.34
CA SER A 141 -85.52 -21.59 -20.74
C SER A 141 -85.40 -20.38 -19.81
N ARG A 142 -86.39 -19.47 -19.88
CA ARG A 142 -86.53 -18.29 -19.02
C ARG A 142 -88.00 -18.15 -18.58
N GLN A 143 -88.24 -17.39 -17.52
CA GLN A 143 -89.60 -17.02 -17.13
C GLN A 143 -89.92 -15.66 -17.73
N ALA A 144 -91.07 -15.52 -18.38
CA ALA A 144 -91.66 -14.22 -18.67
C ALA A 144 -92.66 -13.88 -17.56
N CYS A 145 -92.49 -12.71 -16.96
CA CYS A 145 -93.31 -12.18 -15.88
C CYS A 145 -94.26 -11.13 -16.44
N ALA A 146 -95.51 -11.13 -15.96
CA ALA A 146 -96.47 -10.08 -16.23
C ALA A 146 -96.76 -9.29 -14.95
N TYR A 147 -97.05 -8.00 -15.11
CA TYR A 147 -97.69 -7.24 -14.06
C TYR A 147 -99.15 -7.67 -13.93
N TRP A 148 -99.63 -7.96 -12.72
CA TRP A 148 -101.04 -8.35 -12.51
C TRP A 148 -101.53 -8.05 -11.09
N SER A 149 -102.71 -7.44 -10.97
CA SER A 149 -103.36 -7.09 -9.68
C SER A 149 -102.46 -6.35 -8.69
N GLY A 150 -101.71 -5.36 -9.15
CA GLY A 150 -100.90 -4.51 -8.25
C GLY A 150 -99.51 -5.04 -7.92
N ASN A 151 -99.18 -6.27 -8.34
CA ASN A 151 -97.92 -6.94 -8.03
C ASN A 151 -97.08 -7.20 -9.29
N THR A 152 -95.77 -7.01 -9.17
CA THR A 152 -94.80 -7.37 -10.19
C THR A 152 -94.62 -8.89 -10.25
N CYS A 153 -94.62 -9.46 -11.46
CA CYS A 153 -94.48 -10.91 -11.71
C CYS A 153 -95.51 -11.79 -10.97
N ASN A 154 -96.75 -11.35 -10.86
CA ASN A 154 -97.81 -12.13 -10.23
C ASN A 154 -98.33 -13.25 -11.16
N TRP A 155 -98.20 -13.05 -12.48
CA TRP A 155 -98.36 -14.11 -13.46
C TRP A 155 -97.02 -14.36 -14.17
N GLN A 156 -96.71 -15.62 -14.45
CA GLN A 156 -95.49 -16.00 -15.15
C GLN A 156 -95.74 -17.17 -16.09
N THR A 157 -94.94 -17.24 -17.16
CA THR A 157 -94.92 -18.35 -18.10
C THR A 157 -93.49 -18.67 -18.52
N THR A 158 -93.24 -19.91 -18.93
CA THR A 158 -91.92 -20.31 -19.41
C THR A 158 -91.80 -20.03 -20.90
N ILE A 159 -90.73 -19.35 -21.29
CA ILE A 159 -90.34 -19.06 -22.67
C ILE A 159 -89.01 -19.73 -23.00
N GLN A 160 -88.74 -19.97 -24.28
CA GLN A 160 -87.41 -20.36 -24.75
C GLN A 160 -86.74 -19.18 -25.46
N VAL A 161 -85.46 -18.98 -25.24
CA VAL A 161 -84.71 -17.86 -25.80
C VAL A 161 -83.40 -18.39 -26.37
N ARG A 162 -83.02 -17.88 -27.54
CA ARG A 162 -81.74 -18.22 -28.17
C ARG A 162 -81.07 -16.99 -28.75
N ALA A 163 -79.76 -16.89 -28.54
CA ALA A 163 -78.92 -15.89 -29.18
C ALA A 163 -78.52 -16.36 -30.58
N CYS A 164 -78.57 -15.45 -31.55
CA CYS A 164 -78.22 -15.69 -32.94
C CYS A 164 -76.92 -14.97 -33.30
N SER A 165 -76.10 -15.58 -34.16
CA SER A 165 -74.74 -15.12 -34.47
C SER A 165 -74.66 -13.70 -35.05
N ALA A 166 -75.77 -13.16 -35.54
CA ALA A 166 -75.90 -11.80 -36.05
C ALA A 166 -76.31 -10.78 -34.97
N GLY A 167 -76.20 -11.12 -33.68
CA GLY A 167 -76.37 -10.17 -32.57
C GLY A 167 -77.82 -9.85 -32.22
N TYR A 168 -78.74 -10.81 -32.39
CA TYR A 168 -80.14 -10.67 -31.98
C TYR A 168 -80.65 -11.92 -31.28
N TYR A 169 -81.81 -11.79 -30.64
CA TYR A 169 -82.47 -12.87 -29.93
C TYR A 169 -83.75 -13.30 -30.63
N VAL A 170 -84.05 -14.59 -30.52
CA VAL A 170 -85.34 -15.16 -30.90
C VAL A 170 -85.98 -15.78 -29.68
N TYR A 171 -87.29 -15.63 -29.56
CA TYR A 171 -88.08 -16.01 -28.40
C TYR A 171 -89.20 -16.93 -28.82
N LYS A 172 -89.30 -18.10 -28.21
CA LYS A 172 -90.45 -18.97 -28.37
C LYS A 172 -91.52 -18.59 -27.36
N LEU A 173 -92.54 -17.86 -27.83
CA LEU A 173 -93.51 -17.18 -26.98
C LEU A 173 -94.86 -17.91 -27.00
N PRO A 174 -95.33 -18.46 -25.86
CA PRO A 174 -96.65 -19.08 -25.77
C PRO A 174 -97.76 -18.02 -25.76
N ALA A 175 -98.98 -18.45 -26.11
CA ALA A 175 -100.19 -17.65 -26.00
C ALA A 175 -100.32 -17.00 -24.62
N ALA A 176 -100.56 -15.68 -24.61
CA ALA A 176 -100.94 -14.98 -23.40
C ALA A 176 -102.36 -15.41 -22.93
N PRO A 177 -102.60 -15.62 -21.63
CA PRO A 177 -103.87 -16.15 -21.13
C PRO A 177 -105.02 -15.13 -21.15
N ALA A 178 -104.72 -13.83 -21.26
CA ALA A 178 -105.68 -12.76 -21.42
C ALA A 178 -105.09 -11.69 -22.34
N CYS A 179 -105.94 -10.91 -23.02
CA CYS A 179 -105.47 -9.96 -24.01
C CYS A 179 -104.56 -8.87 -23.43
N SER A 180 -104.83 -8.36 -22.22
CA SER A 180 -103.97 -7.34 -21.61
C SER A 180 -102.52 -7.78 -21.35
N LEU A 181 -102.21 -9.08 -21.33
CA LEU A 181 -100.84 -9.55 -21.18
C LEU A 181 -100.13 -9.54 -22.54
N THR A 182 -99.15 -8.65 -22.71
CA THR A 182 -98.41 -8.52 -23.97
C THR A 182 -96.90 -8.54 -23.76
N TYR A 183 -96.18 -9.22 -24.65
CA TYR A 183 -94.72 -9.31 -24.61
C TYR A 183 -94.10 -8.01 -25.12
N CYS A 184 -93.33 -7.35 -24.25
CA CYS A 184 -92.67 -6.09 -24.56
C CYS A 184 -91.34 -6.28 -25.27
N GLY A 185 -90.94 -5.31 -26.08
CA GLY A 185 -89.58 -5.12 -26.57
C GLY A 185 -88.96 -3.81 -26.04
N SER A 186 -87.65 -3.66 -26.16
CA SER A 186 -86.91 -2.45 -25.77
C SER A 186 -85.93 -2.04 -26.86
N SER A 187 -85.83 -0.73 -27.11
CA SER A 187 -84.85 -0.11 -28.03
C SER A 187 -83.57 0.34 -27.34
N GLU A 188 -83.60 0.49 -26.02
CA GLU A 188 -82.41 0.71 -25.21
C GLU A 188 -81.95 -0.65 -24.67
N ASN A 189 -80.74 -1.05 -25.06
CA ASN A 189 -79.90 -1.86 -24.20
C ASN A 189 -79.71 -1.03 -22.92
N ILE A 190 -80.60 -1.22 -21.94
CA ILE A 190 -80.14 -1.14 -20.56
C ILE A 190 -79.09 -2.24 -20.50
N ASP A 191 -77.82 -1.86 -20.64
CA ASP A 191 -76.70 -2.68 -20.21
C ASP A 191 -77.01 -3.07 -18.76
N LEU A 192 -77.41 -4.33 -18.60
CA LEU A 192 -77.18 -5.10 -17.40
C LEU A 192 -76.26 -6.23 -17.83
N ASP A 193 -75.11 -5.91 -18.44
CA ASP A 193 -73.94 -6.70 -18.11
C ASP A 193 -73.92 -6.70 -16.58
N GLY A 194 -73.99 -7.88 -15.96
CA GLY A 194 -74.00 -7.88 -14.50
C GLY A 194 -72.71 -7.20 -14.07
N ASP A 195 -72.81 -6.12 -13.28
CA ASP A 195 -71.68 -5.32 -12.76
C ASP A 195 -70.36 -6.08 -12.90
N ASP A 196 -69.60 -5.79 -13.95
CA ASP A 196 -68.40 -6.57 -14.29
C ASP A 196 -67.34 -6.40 -13.18
N CYS A 197 -67.53 -5.43 -12.28
CA CYS A 197 -66.77 -5.23 -11.06
C CYS A 197 -67.27 -6.05 -9.86
N ALA A 198 -68.42 -6.72 -9.91
CA ALA A 198 -68.96 -7.53 -8.80
C ALA A 198 -68.03 -8.69 -8.41
N GLY A 199 -67.15 -9.12 -9.33
CA GLY A 199 -66.10 -10.12 -9.08
C GLY A 199 -64.81 -9.57 -8.46
N ASN A 200 -64.70 -8.26 -8.24
CA ASN A 200 -63.45 -7.55 -7.92
C ASN A 200 -62.28 -7.99 -8.85
N PRO A 201 -62.42 -7.83 -10.18
CA PRO A 201 -61.40 -8.29 -11.11
C PRO A 201 -60.08 -7.52 -10.99
N CYS A 202 -60.11 -6.28 -10.48
CA CYS A 202 -58.93 -5.46 -10.25
C CYS A 202 -58.28 -5.80 -8.91
N VAL A 203 -57.02 -6.26 -8.93
CA VAL A 203 -56.29 -6.69 -7.72
C VAL A 203 -55.81 -5.48 -6.91
N ASN A 204 -55.14 -4.53 -7.57
CA ASN A 204 -54.59 -3.31 -6.96
C ASN A 204 -55.05 -2.06 -7.73
N GLY A 205 -56.36 -1.90 -7.89
CA GLY A 205 -56.92 -0.75 -8.59
C GLY A 205 -58.43 -0.64 -8.42
N ASP A 206 -58.97 0.51 -8.82
CA ASP A 206 -60.40 0.75 -8.82
C ASP A 206 -61.03 0.20 -10.11
N CYS A 207 -62.05 -0.63 -9.95
CA CYS A 207 -62.78 -1.18 -11.10
C CYS A 207 -63.80 -0.16 -11.61
N VAL A 208 -63.80 0.04 -12.93
CA VAL A 208 -64.77 0.85 -13.64
C VAL A 208 -65.56 -0.05 -14.58
N ASP A 209 -66.85 -0.14 -14.31
CA ASP A 209 -67.80 -0.91 -15.10
C ASP A 209 -68.01 -0.27 -16.49
N GLY A 210 -68.22 -1.09 -17.51
CA GLY A 210 -68.33 -0.67 -18.89
C GLY A 210 -69.06 -1.71 -19.74
N ARG A 211 -69.49 -1.31 -20.93
CA ARG A 211 -70.36 -2.14 -21.78
C ARG A 211 -69.72 -3.48 -22.18
N ASN A 212 -70.17 -4.56 -21.54
CA ASN A 212 -69.70 -5.95 -21.58
C ASN A 212 -68.19 -6.08 -21.31
N SER A 213 -67.63 -5.19 -20.48
CA SER A 213 -66.21 -5.17 -20.13
C SER A 213 -65.96 -4.23 -18.96
N TYR A 214 -65.07 -4.60 -18.05
CA TYR A 214 -64.54 -3.68 -17.05
C TYR A 214 -63.22 -3.02 -17.52
N THR A 215 -62.87 -1.91 -16.89
CA THR A 215 -61.53 -1.30 -16.95
C THR A 215 -61.00 -1.10 -15.55
N CYS A 216 -59.76 -1.51 -15.29
CA CYS A 216 -59.11 -1.25 -14.01
C CYS A 216 -58.28 0.04 -14.06
N ASN A 217 -58.55 0.95 -13.14
CA ASN A 217 -57.69 2.09 -12.86
C ASN A 217 -56.67 1.68 -11.79
N CYS A 218 -55.47 1.28 -12.24
CA CYS A 218 -54.44 0.79 -11.33
C CYS A 218 -53.97 1.87 -10.35
N TYR A 219 -53.79 1.47 -9.10
CA TYR A 219 -53.08 2.28 -8.13
C TYR A 219 -51.63 2.48 -8.58
N ALA A 220 -51.01 3.58 -8.15
CA ALA A 220 -49.63 3.89 -8.51
C ALA A 220 -48.71 2.71 -8.16
N GLY A 221 -47.82 2.33 -9.09
CA GLY A 221 -46.93 1.17 -8.96
C GLY A 221 -47.45 -0.14 -9.56
N TYR A 222 -48.69 -0.19 -10.08
CA TYR A 222 -49.24 -1.41 -10.67
C TYR A 222 -49.60 -1.24 -12.15
N GLU A 223 -49.43 -2.32 -12.92
CA GLU A 223 -49.81 -2.43 -14.31
C GLU A 223 -50.48 -3.78 -14.62
N GLY A 224 -50.90 -3.95 -15.87
CA GLY A 224 -51.68 -5.10 -16.34
C GLY A 224 -53.16 -4.77 -16.48
N SER A 225 -53.89 -5.63 -17.19
CA SER A 225 -55.33 -5.45 -17.43
C SER A 225 -56.16 -5.47 -16.14
N ASN A 226 -55.65 -6.14 -15.11
CA ASN A 226 -56.30 -6.31 -13.81
C ASN A 226 -55.48 -5.70 -12.66
N CYS A 227 -54.46 -4.88 -12.96
CA CYS A 227 -53.52 -4.32 -11.99
C CYS A 227 -52.84 -5.40 -11.12
N GLU A 228 -52.56 -6.54 -11.75
CA GLU A 228 -52.01 -7.74 -11.12
C GLU A 228 -50.49 -7.74 -11.05
N THR A 229 -49.84 -6.88 -11.85
CA THR A 229 -48.39 -6.84 -11.98
C THR A 229 -47.86 -5.61 -11.26
N ASN A 230 -46.93 -5.79 -10.32
CA ASN A 230 -46.15 -4.67 -9.79
C ASN A 230 -45.21 -4.18 -10.89
N ILE A 231 -45.18 -2.87 -11.14
CA ILE A 231 -44.23 -2.27 -12.06
C ILE A 231 -42.84 -2.46 -11.45
N ASP A 232 -41.92 -3.02 -12.24
CA ASP A 232 -40.54 -3.22 -11.81
C ASP A 232 -39.80 -1.88 -11.75
N ASP A 233 -39.76 -1.28 -10.56
CA ASP A 233 -39.09 0.00 -10.29
C ASP A 233 -37.55 -0.15 -10.40
N CYS A 234 -37.03 -1.38 -10.44
CA CYS A 234 -35.63 -1.69 -10.64
C CYS A 234 -35.22 -1.81 -12.11
N ALA A 235 -36.16 -1.83 -13.07
CA ALA A 235 -35.86 -2.01 -14.50
C ALA A 235 -34.91 -0.93 -15.07
N ALA A 236 -34.92 0.27 -14.49
CA ALA A 236 -34.04 1.38 -14.86
C ALA A 236 -32.62 1.28 -14.27
N ASN A 237 -32.34 0.27 -13.43
CA ASN A 237 -31.12 0.12 -12.63
C ASN A 237 -30.78 1.38 -11.81
N PRO A 238 -31.68 1.81 -10.90
CA PRO A 238 -31.44 3.01 -10.09
C PRO A 238 -30.27 2.85 -9.09
N CYS A 239 -29.91 1.62 -8.71
CA CYS A 239 -28.80 1.35 -7.80
C CYS A 239 -27.49 1.21 -8.59
N VAL A 240 -26.54 2.12 -8.38
CA VAL A 240 -25.27 2.16 -9.13
C VAL A 240 -24.33 1.05 -8.68
N ASN A 241 -24.08 0.94 -7.37
CA ASN A 241 -23.21 -0.07 -6.77
C ASN A 241 -23.94 -0.86 -5.68
N GLY A 242 -25.09 -1.43 -6.02
CA GLY A 242 -25.89 -2.21 -5.08
C GLY A 242 -26.95 -3.04 -5.78
N ASP A 243 -27.60 -3.90 -4.99
CA ASP A 243 -28.72 -4.71 -5.44
C ASP A 243 -30.02 -3.92 -5.28
N CYS A 244 -30.77 -3.80 -6.36
CA CYS A 244 -32.08 -3.17 -6.33
C CYS A 244 -33.15 -4.14 -5.83
N VAL A 245 -33.94 -3.70 -4.86
CA VAL A 245 -35.11 -4.41 -4.35
C VAL A 245 -36.35 -3.65 -4.80
N ASP A 246 -37.16 -4.30 -5.61
CA ASP A 246 -38.42 -3.78 -6.13
C ASP A 246 -39.43 -3.59 -4.98
N GLY A 247 -40.20 -2.51 -5.05
CA GLY A 247 -41.23 -2.14 -4.10
C GLY A 247 -42.48 -1.66 -4.83
N ILE A 248 -43.49 -1.20 -4.09
CA ILE A 248 -44.73 -0.71 -4.72
C ILE A 248 -44.56 0.78 -5.00
N ASN A 249 -44.40 1.15 -6.28
CA ASN A 249 -44.19 2.54 -6.72
C ASN A 249 -42.94 3.19 -6.07
N THR A 250 -41.94 2.37 -5.77
CA THR A 250 -40.70 2.72 -5.11
C THR A 250 -39.73 1.56 -5.23
N TYR A 251 -38.44 1.85 -5.10
CA TYR A 251 -37.40 0.83 -4.96
C TYR A 251 -36.63 1.06 -3.66
N THR A 252 -35.82 0.08 -3.27
CA THR A 252 -34.80 0.24 -2.22
C THR A 252 -33.49 -0.36 -2.69
N CYS A 253 -32.39 0.38 -2.54
CA CYS A 253 -31.07 -0.13 -2.88
C CYS A 253 -30.38 -0.74 -1.66
N THR A 254 -29.88 -1.96 -1.83
CA THR A 254 -28.98 -2.60 -0.87
C THR A 254 -27.55 -2.38 -1.34
N CYS A 255 -26.84 -1.42 -0.75
CA CYS A 255 -25.51 -1.05 -1.21
C CYS A 255 -24.47 -2.14 -0.96
N ASN A 256 -23.60 -2.35 -1.95
CA ASN A 256 -22.43 -3.19 -1.80
C ASN A 256 -21.47 -2.58 -0.77
N SER A 257 -20.59 -3.40 -0.19
CA SER A 257 -19.60 -2.94 0.79
C SER A 257 -18.79 -1.76 0.25
N GLY A 258 -18.69 -0.70 1.06
CA GLY A 258 -18.00 0.54 0.69
C GLY A 258 -18.89 1.61 0.07
N TYR A 259 -20.15 1.33 -0.28
CA TYR A 259 -21.05 2.32 -0.88
C TYR A 259 -22.21 2.72 0.03
N GLU A 260 -22.67 3.96 -0.10
CA GLU A 260 -23.83 4.52 0.62
C GLU A 260 -24.71 5.42 -0.25
N GLY A 261 -25.83 5.86 0.34
CA GLY A 261 -26.84 6.68 -0.31
C GLY A 261 -27.99 5.87 -0.89
N ASP A 262 -29.10 6.55 -1.19
CA ASP A 262 -30.33 5.92 -1.65
C ASP A 262 -30.16 5.16 -2.98
N THR A 263 -29.12 5.51 -3.75
CA THR A 263 -28.77 4.88 -5.02
C THR A 263 -27.40 4.20 -5.02
N CYS A 264 -26.73 4.12 -3.85
CA CYS A 264 -25.38 3.54 -3.72
C CYS A 264 -24.34 4.16 -4.67
N ASP A 265 -24.49 5.46 -4.91
CA ASP A 265 -23.68 6.28 -5.82
C ASP A 265 -22.51 6.97 -5.11
N ARG A 266 -22.50 6.94 -3.78
CA ARG A 266 -21.47 7.58 -2.95
C ARG A 266 -20.62 6.54 -2.25
N ASP A 267 -19.35 6.85 -2.12
CA ASP A 267 -18.41 6.08 -1.31
C ASP A 267 -18.69 6.36 0.18
N VAL A 268 -18.54 5.34 1.03
CA VAL A 268 -18.64 5.50 2.48
C VAL A 268 -17.36 6.17 2.96
N ASP A 269 -17.47 7.42 3.39
CA ASP A 269 -16.33 8.18 3.90
C ASP A 269 -15.83 7.60 5.24
N GLY A 270 -14.77 6.81 5.18
CA GLY A 270 -14.13 6.22 6.34
C GLY A 270 -13.50 7.24 7.29
N CYS A 271 -13.33 8.49 6.87
CA CYS A 271 -12.78 9.59 7.68
C CYS A 271 -13.86 10.39 8.43
N SER A 272 -15.11 9.91 8.47
CA SER A 272 -16.21 10.59 9.16
C SER A 272 -17.04 9.64 10.03
N PRO A 273 -16.93 9.71 11.38
CA PRO A 273 -16.02 10.57 12.14
C PRO A 273 -14.56 10.13 11.95
N ASP A 274 -13.62 11.10 12.01
CA ASP A 274 -12.20 10.83 11.81
C ASP A 274 -11.69 9.77 12.81
N PRO A 275 -11.31 8.56 12.35
CA PRO A 275 -10.86 7.48 13.21
C PRO A 275 -9.35 7.58 13.51
N CYS A 276 -8.66 8.61 13.01
CA CYS A 276 -7.22 8.75 13.13
C CYS A 276 -6.81 9.64 14.31
N ASP A 277 -5.66 9.33 14.91
CA ASP A 277 -5.02 10.14 15.94
C ASP A 277 -4.95 11.62 15.48
N PRO A 278 -5.08 12.62 16.38
CA PRO A 278 -5.08 14.03 15.98
C PRO A 278 -3.82 14.49 15.21
N LEU A 279 -2.73 13.73 15.26
CA LEU A 279 -1.50 14.00 14.52
C LEU A 279 -1.40 13.23 13.19
N ALA A 280 -2.27 12.27 12.92
CA ALA A 280 -2.29 11.48 11.69
C ALA A 280 -3.14 12.15 10.60
N THR A 281 -2.80 11.87 9.34
CA THR A 281 -3.66 12.22 8.20
C THR A 281 -4.56 11.03 7.88
N CYS A 282 -5.86 11.25 7.89
CA CYS A 282 -6.85 10.28 7.46
C CYS A 282 -6.94 10.25 5.93
N GLN A 283 -6.85 9.06 5.35
CA GLN A 283 -7.10 8.80 3.95
C GLN A 283 -8.17 7.71 3.81
N ASP A 284 -9.27 8.08 3.18
CA ASP A 284 -10.38 7.18 2.89
C ASP A 284 -9.96 6.02 1.98
N VAL A 285 -10.46 4.82 2.28
CA VAL A 285 -10.22 3.63 1.46
C VAL A 285 -11.34 3.53 0.43
N ALA A 286 -11.02 3.95 -0.80
CA ALA A 286 -11.99 3.95 -1.89
C ALA A 286 -12.69 2.59 -2.07
N ALA A 287 -14.00 2.62 -2.32
CA ALA A 287 -14.80 1.44 -2.57
C ALA A 287 -14.21 0.56 -3.71
N PRO A 288 -14.29 -0.79 -3.59
CA PRO A 288 -15.10 -1.59 -2.66
C PRO A 288 -14.44 -1.86 -1.30
N GLY A 289 -13.33 -1.18 -0.98
CA GLY A 289 -12.78 -1.20 0.37
C GLY A 289 -13.72 -0.51 1.37
N THR A 290 -13.50 -0.74 2.66
CA THR A 290 -14.26 -0.09 3.73
C THR A 290 -13.31 0.42 4.80
N GLY A 291 -13.57 1.62 5.31
CA GLY A 291 -12.82 2.23 6.42
C GLY A 291 -11.80 3.26 5.95
N ALA A 292 -10.89 3.64 6.84
CA ALA A 292 -9.85 4.62 6.55
C ALA A 292 -8.46 4.08 6.86
N THR A 293 -7.46 4.68 6.21
CA THR A 293 -6.05 4.49 6.50
C THR A 293 -5.49 5.73 7.16
N CYS A 294 -4.87 5.56 8.32
CA CYS A 294 -4.22 6.64 9.05
C CYS A 294 -2.73 6.63 8.76
N THR A 295 -2.19 7.78 8.36
CA THR A 295 -0.76 7.92 8.06
C THR A 295 -0.14 8.97 8.96
N CYS A 296 0.91 8.59 9.68
CA CYS A 296 1.66 9.53 10.49
C CYS A 296 2.53 10.44 9.61
N PRO A 297 2.63 11.73 9.94
CA PRO A 297 3.52 12.65 9.25
C PRO A 297 4.99 12.25 9.46
N VAL A 298 5.88 12.77 8.61
CA VAL A 298 7.32 12.56 8.73
C VAL A 298 7.78 12.99 10.14
N GLY A 299 8.53 12.13 10.84
CA GLY A 299 8.89 12.36 12.25
C GLY A 299 8.06 11.62 13.29
N TYR A 300 7.09 10.81 12.83
CA TYR A 300 6.20 10.05 13.70
C TYR A 300 6.07 8.61 13.18
N GLU A 301 6.15 7.61 14.05
CA GLU A 301 5.78 6.23 13.73
C GLU A 301 4.60 5.79 14.59
N GLY A 302 3.89 4.79 14.08
CA GLY A 302 2.71 4.20 14.69
C GLY A 302 1.70 3.83 13.62
N ASP A 303 0.57 3.27 14.06
CA ASP A 303 -0.59 2.95 13.21
C ASP A 303 -1.47 4.18 12.93
N GLY A 304 -1.29 5.27 13.68
CA GLY A 304 -2.06 6.51 13.48
C GLY A 304 -3.55 6.41 13.84
N GLU A 305 -4.01 5.32 14.47
CA GLU A 305 -5.43 5.10 14.80
C GLU A 305 -5.82 5.63 16.20
N LEU A 306 -7.00 6.25 16.33
CA LEU A 306 -7.62 6.62 17.62
C LEU A 306 -8.03 5.36 18.39
N GLY A 307 -7.18 4.94 19.33
CA GLY A 307 -7.37 3.72 20.12
C GLY A 307 -6.35 2.62 19.82
N GLY A 308 -5.52 2.81 18.80
CA GLY A 308 -4.34 1.99 18.49
C GLY A 308 -3.08 2.50 19.20
N SER A 309 -1.95 2.38 18.52
CA SER A 309 -0.67 2.93 18.97
C SER A 309 -0.55 4.45 18.77
N GLY A 310 -1.41 5.06 17.95
CA GLY A 310 -1.44 6.48 17.61
C GLY A 310 -0.18 6.94 16.89
N CYS A 311 -0.04 8.24 16.60
CA CYS A 311 1.23 8.76 16.10
C CYS A 311 2.12 9.13 17.28
N LYS A 312 3.24 8.42 17.43
CA LYS A 312 4.27 8.75 18.42
C LYS A 312 5.41 9.43 17.70
N VAL A 313 5.96 10.46 18.34
CA VAL A 313 7.20 11.08 17.86
C VAL A 313 8.25 9.98 17.79
N VAL A 314 8.58 9.61 16.56
CA VAL A 314 9.81 8.90 16.29
C VAL A 314 10.68 9.96 15.74
N VAL A 315 11.53 10.51 16.61
CA VAL A 315 12.66 11.30 16.18
C VAL A 315 13.34 10.47 15.10
N PRO A 316 13.19 10.79 13.81
CA PRO A 316 13.98 10.10 12.82
C PRO A 316 15.42 10.52 13.15
N PRO A 317 16.42 9.65 12.98
CA PRO A 317 17.82 10.05 13.09
C PRO A 317 18.25 11.18 12.13
N GLN A 318 17.32 11.72 11.33
CA GLN A 318 17.38 12.88 10.45
C GLN A 318 15.99 13.53 10.55
N GLU A 319 15.69 14.59 11.30
CA GLU A 319 16.36 15.86 11.44
C GLU A 319 15.91 16.45 12.78
N LEU A 320 16.80 16.53 13.76
CA LEU A 320 16.90 17.81 14.43
C LEU A 320 17.63 18.73 13.45
N SER A 321 17.36 20.04 13.47
CA SER A 321 18.12 21.02 12.68
C SER A 321 19.54 21.23 13.24
N GLY A 322 20.12 20.15 13.76
CA GLY A 322 21.51 20.00 14.13
C GLY A 322 22.38 20.21 12.90
N SER A 323 22.75 21.45 12.62
CA SER A 323 23.72 21.71 11.55
C SER A 323 25.10 21.27 12.03
N THR A 324 25.65 20.24 11.40
CA THR A 324 27.02 19.81 11.63
C THR A 324 27.95 20.63 10.75
N SER A 325 28.82 21.43 11.38
CA SER A 325 29.92 22.13 10.73
C SER A 325 31.22 21.37 10.97
N CYS A 326 31.86 20.96 9.88
CA CYS A 326 33.09 20.18 9.89
C CYS A 326 34.24 21.05 9.37
N THR A 327 35.28 21.24 10.17
CA THR A 327 36.52 21.91 9.75
C THR A 327 37.70 20.95 9.82
N ASN A 328 38.91 21.39 9.50
CA ASN A 328 40.09 20.51 9.64
C ASN A 328 40.47 20.26 11.11
N ASP A 329 40.02 21.11 12.04
CA ASP A 329 40.49 21.11 13.43
C ASP A 329 39.40 20.67 14.42
N TYR A 330 38.15 21.06 14.16
CA TYR A 330 37.01 20.77 15.05
C TYR A 330 35.74 20.40 14.28
N MET A 331 34.88 19.67 14.98
CA MET A 331 33.49 19.43 14.59
C MET A 331 32.56 20.18 15.54
N GLU A 332 31.54 20.83 14.98
CA GLU A 332 30.55 21.58 15.74
C GLU A 332 29.15 21.11 15.33
N LEU A 333 28.31 20.82 16.32
CA LEU A 333 26.91 20.52 16.15
C LEU A 333 26.09 21.66 16.76
N ALA A 334 25.28 22.32 15.96
CA ALA A 334 24.44 23.43 16.39
C ALA A 334 22.96 23.03 16.37
N ILE A 335 22.32 22.97 17.53
CA ILE A 335 20.90 22.58 17.67
C ILE A 335 20.07 23.81 18.10
N PRO A 336 18.96 24.14 17.42
CA PRO A 336 18.09 25.23 17.84
C PRO A 336 17.53 25.01 19.24
N LYS A 337 17.50 26.06 20.08
CA LYS A 337 16.93 25.96 21.43
C LYS A 337 15.44 25.65 21.44
N GLU A 338 14.74 26.06 20.39
CA GLU A 338 13.31 25.82 20.19
C GLU A 338 12.98 24.32 20.05
N GLU A 339 13.96 23.49 19.63
CA GLU A 339 13.82 22.03 19.52
C GLU A 339 14.11 21.30 20.84
N LEU A 340 14.69 22.00 21.83
CA LEU A 340 15.10 21.45 23.12
C LEU A 340 14.48 22.24 24.28
N THR A 341 13.16 22.46 24.22
CA THR A 341 12.39 23.03 25.33
C THR A 341 12.30 22.01 26.47
N ASP A 342 12.55 22.43 27.70
CA ASP A 342 12.47 21.62 28.94
C ASP A 342 13.66 20.70 29.31
N ILE A 343 14.83 20.87 28.69
CA ILE A 343 16.06 20.13 29.05
C ILE A 343 17.04 21.03 29.82
N ASP A 344 17.54 20.55 30.96
CA ASP A 344 18.63 21.22 31.71
C ASP A 344 19.93 21.22 30.87
N GLN A 345 20.50 22.40 30.65
CA GLN A 345 21.75 22.58 29.92
C GLN A 345 22.90 21.75 30.50
N ASN A 346 22.91 21.46 31.80
CA ASN A 346 23.95 20.63 32.42
C ASN A 346 23.90 19.16 31.96
N ASN A 347 22.76 18.71 31.43
CA ASN A 347 22.58 17.36 30.88
C ASN A 347 22.93 17.28 29.38
N LEU A 348 23.28 18.40 28.76
CA LEU A 348 23.66 18.49 27.34
C LEU A 348 25.18 18.41 27.17
N HIS A 349 25.69 17.20 26.95
CA HIS A 349 27.12 16.94 26.73
C HIS A 349 27.35 15.86 25.65
N TRP A 350 28.57 15.81 25.11
CA TRP A 350 29.04 14.73 24.23
C TRP A 350 29.20 13.40 25.00
N GLU A 351 28.82 12.27 24.42
CA GLU A 351 29.08 10.96 24.99
C GLU A 351 30.51 10.47 24.66
N PRO A 352 31.26 9.92 25.63
CA PRO A 352 30.92 9.70 27.03
C PRO A 352 31.42 10.82 27.97
N ASP A 353 31.99 11.90 27.43
CA ASP A 353 32.67 12.92 28.23
C ASP A 353 31.71 14.02 28.73
N GLN A 354 31.32 13.90 30.00
CA GLN A 354 30.45 14.86 30.69
C GLN A 354 31.07 16.26 30.84
N ASN A 355 32.39 16.42 30.67
CA ASN A 355 33.05 17.72 30.73
C ASN A 355 32.87 18.51 29.42
N CYS A 356 32.44 17.84 28.35
CA CYS A 356 32.24 18.44 27.04
C CYS A 356 30.79 18.87 26.84
N GLY A 357 30.39 19.87 27.62
CA GLY A 357 29.05 20.44 27.62
C GLY A 357 28.76 21.41 26.46
N ALA A 358 27.48 21.69 26.25
CA ALA A 358 27.03 22.66 25.26
C ALA A 358 27.33 24.12 25.66
N THR A 359 27.80 24.90 24.69
CA THR A 359 27.82 26.38 24.77
C THR A 359 26.57 26.96 24.09
N THR A 360 26.30 28.26 24.24
CA THR A 360 25.09 28.89 23.67
C THR A 360 25.44 30.17 22.92
N ASN A 361 24.87 30.36 21.73
CA ASN A 361 24.95 31.62 20.96
C ASN A 361 23.60 32.36 20.94
N GLY A 362 22.79 32.21 22.00
CA GLY A 362 21.48 32.86 22.12
C GLY A 362 20.35 31.98 21.56
N THR A 363 20.40 31.64 20.27
CA THR A 363 19.36 30.88 19.56
C THR A 363 19.62 29.37 19.45
N HIS A 364 20.88 28.95 19.56
CA HIS A 364 21.30 27.55 19.42
C HIS A 364 22.14 27.09 20.61
N TYR A 365 22.06 25.80 20.92
CA TYR A 365 23.07 25.06 21.68
C TYR A 365 24.18 24.61 20.72
N LEU A 366 25.42 24.99 21.02
CA LEU A 366 26.61 24.70 20.22
C LEU A 366 27.49 23.69 20.95
N PHE A 367 27.61 22.50 20.36
CA PHE A 367 28.49 21.44 20.82
C PHE A 367 29.72 21.43 19.94
N ARG A 368 30.82 21.99 20.42
CA ARG A 368 32.10 22.02 19.70
C ARG A 368 33.06 21.04 20.34
N THR A 369 33.75 20.25 19.53
CA THR A 369 34.85 19.40 19.98
C THR A 369 35.90 19.29 18.88
N ASP A 370 37.16 19.17 19.28
CA ASP A 370 38.23 18.81 18.34
C ASP A 370 37.94 17.42 17.74
N LEU A 371 38.47 17.12 16.56
CA LEU A 371 38.16 15.86 15.85
C LEU A 371 38.46 14.58 16.67
N TYR A 372 39.27 14.67 17.70
CA TYR A 372 39.62 13.55 18.60
C TYR A 372 39.21 13.80 20.06
N GLY A 373 38.62 14.97 20.36
CA GLY A 373 38.18 15.34 21.69
C GLY A 373 36.85 14.68 22.06
N CYS A 374 36.49 14.78 23.34
CA CYS A 374 35.13 14.51 23.85
C CYS A 374 34.54 13.14 23.46
N GLY A 375 35.37 12.10 23.34
CA GLY A 375 34.92 10.75 23.02
C GLY A 375 34.60 10.48 21.54
N THR A 376 34.99 11.37 20.63
CA THR A 376 34.75 11.23 19.20
C THR A 376 35.32 9.92 18.67
N LYS A 377 34.47 9.11 18.04
CA LYS A 377 34.82 7.83 17.42
C LYS A 377 35.29 8.06 15.99
N VAL A 378 36.42 7.47 15.63
CA VAL A 378 36.98 7.56 14.28
C VAL A 378 36.79 6.23 13.55
N LYS A 379 36.25 6.28 12.33
CA LYS A 379 36.14 5.15 11.41
C LYS A 379 36.97 5.41 10.16
N PHE A 380 37.71 4.39 9.73
CA PHE A 380 38.55 4.45 8.55
C PHE A 380 37.93 3.61 7.43
N ASP A 381 37.47 4.25 6.36
CA ASP A 381 37.06 3.62 5.11
C ASP A 381 38.20 3.68 4.08
N ALA A 382 38.16 2.85 3.05
CA ALA A 382 39.05 2.92 1.89
C ALA A 382 39.06 4.32 1.22
N ARG A 383 37.93 5.04 1.25
CA ARG A 383 37.75 6.35 0.58
C ARG A 383 37.61 7.54 1.53
N TYR A 384 37.20 7.34 2.78
CA TYR A 384 36.89 8.42 3.72
C TYR A 384 37.44 8.14 5.12
N VAL A 385 37.74 9.21 5.86
CA VAL A 385 37.89 9.16 7.32
C VAL A 385 36.64 9.81 7.90
N THR A 386 35.94 9.07 8.76
CA THR A 386 34.65 9.48 9.32
C THR A 386 34.77 9.66 10.82
N PHE A 387 34.54 10.88 11.30
CA PHE A 387 34.46 11.23 12.71
C PHE A 387 33.01 11.23 13.16
N LEU A 388 32.73 10.58 14.29
CA LEU A 388 31.40 10.39 14.84
C LEU A 388 31.40 10.76 16.31
N ASN A 389 30.61 11.75 16.69
CA ASN A 389 30.34 12.02 18.11
C ASN A 389 28.83 12.11 18.32
N THR A 390 28.36 11.65 19.48
CA THR A 390 26.94 11.53 19.78
C THR A 390 26.65 12.30 21.05
N ILE A 391 25.61 13.13 21.05
CA ILE A 391 25.01 13.63 22.28
C ILE A 391 23.83 12.73 22.65
N SER A 392 23.66 12.42 23.93
CA SER A 392 22.49 11.72 24.44
C SER A 392 21.67 12.65 25.31
N ILE A 393 20.44 12.90 24.89
CA ILE A 393 19.46 13.64 25.68
C ILE A 393 18.62 12.59 26.39
N ARG A 394 18.82 12.45 27.70
CA ARG A 394 17.94 11.64 28.55
C ARG A 394 16.71 12.47 28.87
N GLY A 395 15.53 11.94 28.56
CA GLY A 395 14.26 12.59 28.90
C GLY A 395 14.17 12.81 30.40
N THR A 396 14.00 14.06 30.82
CA THR A 396 13.76 14.41 32.22
C THR A 396 12.29 14.22 32.55
N ASP A 397 11.88 13.00 32.85
CA ASP A 397 10.60 12.78 33.52
C ASP A 397 10.70 13.27 34.97
N ARG A 398 9.74 14.10 35.41
CA ARG A 398 9.65 14.63 36.78
C ARG A 398 9.35 13.55 37.84
N ASP A 399 9.07 12.32 37.42
CA ASP A 399 8.76 11.20 38.30
C ASP A 399 9.80 10.09 38.14
N ALA A 400 10.95 10.29 38.78
CA ALA A 400 11.97 9.27 38.90
C ALA A 400 11.43 8.06 39.72
N GLY A 401 11.26 6.90 39.08
CA GLY A 401 11.40 5.63 39.82
C GLY A 401 10.66 4.38 39.37
N VAL A 402 9.75 4.37 38.40
CA VAL A 402 8.97 3.13 38.12
C VAL A 402 8.89 2.72 36.63
N ILE A 403 8.89 3.63 35.64
CA ILE A 403 8.90 3.26 34.21
C ILE A 403 9.62 4.37 33.42
N SER A 404 10.56 4.04 32.51
CA SER A 404 11.08 5.00 31.51
C SER A 404 10.29 4.87 30.21
N ARG A 405 9.64 5.94 29.75
CA ARG A 405 8.88 5.96 28.48
C ARG A 405 9.39 6.95 27.43
N GLY A 406 10.56 7.54 27.62
CA GLY A 406 11.24 8.34 26.59
C GLY A 406 12.47 7.61 26.08
N SER A 407 12.53 7.33 24.78
CA SER A 407 13.75 6.90 24.11
C SER A 407 14.81 7.99 24.28
N ASP A 408 15.97 7.67 24.87
CA ASP A 408 17.13 8.56 24.89
C ASP A 408 17.39 9.08 23.48
N VAL A 409 17.22 10.38 23.26
CA VAL A 409 17.42 10.97 21.94
C VAL A 409 18.92 11.09 21.73
N ARG A 410 19.44 10.31 20.78
CA ARG A 410 20.87 10.28 20.45
C ARG A 410 21.12 10.96 19.12
N ILE A 411 21.74 12.12 19.15
CA ILE A 411 22.05 12.90 17.94
C ILE A 411 23.51 12.69 17.62
N THR A 412 23.79 12.06 16.49
CA THR A 412 25.16 11.75 16.07
C THR A 412 25.61 12.74 15.01
N SER A 413 26.58 13.57 15.39
CA SER A 413 27.33 14.40 14.47
C SER A 413 28.33 13.56 13.68
N ARG A 414 28.42 13.81 12.38
CA ARG A 414 29.25 13.05 11.43
C ARG A 414 30.03 14.00 10.53
N CYS A 415 31.36 13.86 10.54
CA CYS A 415 32.24 14.55 9.61
C CYS A 415 33.00 13.55 8.75
N GLU A 416 32.82 13.60 7.42
CA GLU A 416 33.48 12.71 6.46
C GLU A 416 34.47 13.48 5.60
N TYR A 417 35.72 13.04 5.60
CA TYR A 417 36.79 13.66 4.83
C TYR A 417 37.32 12.68 3.80
N ALA A 418 37.35 13.10 2.53
CA ALA A 418 37.89 12.29 1.45
C ALA A 418 39.37 11.99 1.72
N ARG A 419 39.76 10.72 1.69
CA ARG A 419 41.11 10.28 2.06
C ARG A 419 42.20 10.97 1.21
N LYS A 420 41.93 11.32 -0.06
CA LYS A 420 42.87 12.09 -0.90
C LYS A 420 43.04 13.56 -0.50
N GLN A 421 42.01 14.21 0.08
CA GLN A 421 42.06 15.60 0.51
C GLN A 421 42.52 15.74 1.97
N TRP A 422 42.14 14.78 2.83
CA TRP A 422 42.57 14.71 4.23
C TRP A 422 44.05 14.32 4.35
N VAL A 423 44.55 13.43 3.48
CA VAL A 423 45.98 13.07 3.42
C VAL A 423 46.88 14.27 3.12
N ASP A 424 46.37 15.30 2.45
CA ASP A 424 47.15 16.48 2.05
C ASP A 424 47.03 17.66 3.04
N SER A 425 45.94 17.75 3.83
CA SER A 425 45.68 18.90 4.72
C SER A 425 45.83 18.64 6.22
N THR A 426 45.82 17.38 6.69
CA THR A 426 45.77 17.03 8.13
C THR A 426 47.03 16.32 8.64
N PHE A 427 48.03 16.14 7.77
CA PHE A 427 49.29 15.45 8.11
C PHE A 427 50.50 16.36 8.12
N LEU A 428 50.30 17.68 8.23
CA LEU A 428 51.38 18.54 8.69
C LEU A 428 51.67 18.12 10.15
N PRO A 429 52.86 17.60 10.50
CA PRO A 429 53.18 17.35 11.89
C PRO A 429 53.02 18.67 12.63
N ILE A 430 52.28 18.64 13.73
CA ILE A 430 52.29 19.76 14.64
C ILE A 430 53.74 19.87 15.11
N PRO A 431 54.40 21.04 14.99
CA PRO A 431 55.79 21.16 15.34
C PRO A 431 55.96 20.66 16.77
N GLY A 432 56.69 19.57 16.96
CA GLY A 432 57.11 19.11 18.29
C GLY A 432 58.11 20.08 18.93
N GLY A 433 58.05 21.36 18.58
CA GLY A 433 58.90 22.45 18.99
C GLY A 433 58.10 23.44 19.82
N LEU A 434 58.52 23.67 21.06
CA LEU A 434 57.92 24.66 21.95
C LEU A 434 58.97 25.72 22.26
N ASN A 435 58.58 26.98 22.05
CA ASN A 435 59.33 28.14 22.52
C ASN A 435 58.69 28.66 23.80
N PHE A 436 59.48 28.81 24.86
CA PHE A 436 59.02 29.40 26.13
C PHE A 436 60.11 30.28 26.73
N THR A 437 59.72 31.14 27.66
CA THR A 437 60.64 32.05 28.34
C THR A 437 60.63 31.70 29.82
N GLU A 438 61.81 31.44 30.39
CA GLU A 438 61.94 31.09 31.81
C GLU A 438 62.75 32.15 32.57
N GLU A 439 62.32 32.44 33.79
CA GLU A 439 62.94 33.45 34.65
C GLU A 439 64.38 33.03 35.01
N GLY A 440 65.37 33.81 34.57
CA GLY A 440 66.80 33.49 34.75
C GLY A 440 67.48 32.74 33.60
N PHE A 441 66.73 32.16 32.67
CA PHE A 441 67.27 31.38 31.53
C PHE A 441 66.91 31.95 30.15
N GLY A 442 65.96 32.89 30.06
CA GLY A 442 65.60 33.57 28.82
C GLY A 442 64.74 32.70 27.90
N GLN A 443 64.80 32.97 26.59
CA GLN A 443 64.01 32.24 25.59
C GLN A 443 64.67 30.90 25.26
N LEU A 444 63.92 29.82 25.50
CA LEU A 444 64.32 28.44 25.27
C LEU A 444 63.44 27.82 24.17
N GLU A 445 64.03 26.96 23.36
CA GLU A 445 63.36 26.15 22.35
C GLU A 445 63.61 24.68 22.63
N VAL A 446 62.55 23.89 22.83
CA VAL A 446 62.64 22.43 23.00
C VAL A 446 61.97 21.76 21.82
N ARG A 447 62.66 20.82 21.16
CA ARG A 447 62.19 20.12 19.97
C ARG A 447 62.26 18.60 20.12
N LEU A 448 61.15 17.94 19.80
CA LEU A 448 61.04 16.50 19.57
C LEU A 448 61.05 16.22 18.06
N SER A 449 61.87 15.28 17.60
CA SER A 449 62.04 14.96 16.17
C SER A 449 62.17 13.46 15.92
N MET A 450 61.61 12.96 14.80
CA MET A 450 61.76 11.56 14.35
C MET A 450 62.85 11.44 13.28
N PHE A 451 63.54 10.31 13.26
CA PHE A 451 64.63 10.01 12.34
C PHE A 451 64.44 8.64 11.68
N PRO A 452 64.85 8.48 10.41
CA PRO A 452 64.76 7.21 9.69
C PRO A 452 65.79 6.19 10.19
N THR A 453 66.92 6.64 10.76
CA THR A 453 68.04 5.77 11.13
C THR A 453 68.60 6.11 12.52
N ARG A 454 69.25 5.12 13.15
CA ARG A 454 69.98 5.26 14.43
C ARG A 454 71.16 6.25 14.40
N GLN A 455 71.51 6.79 13.23
CA GLN A 455 72.58 7.77 13.09
C GLN A 455 72.12 9.22 13.34
N TYR A 456 70.81 9.47 13.39
CA TYR A 456 70.22 10.79 13.70
C TYR A 456 70.73 11.94 12.80
N GLN A 457 71.05 11.66 11.53
CA GLN A 457 71.64 12.64 10.61
C GLN A 457 70.59 13.54 9.93
N SER A 458 69.44 12.98 9.53
CA SER A 458 68.39 13.72 8.83
C SER A 458 67.03 13.38 9.41
N LYS A 459 66.41 14.35 10.08
CA LYS A 459 65.06 14.20 10.64
C LYS A 459 64.02 14.10 9.53
N TYR A 460 62.89 13.47 9.82
CA TYR A 460 61.71 13.53 8.98
C TYR A 460 61.22 14.98 8.85
N ARG A 461 60.88 15.37 7.62
CA ARG A 461 60.26 16.67 7.32
C ARG A 461 58.75 16.60 7.42
N ALA A 462 58.11 17.76 7.48
CA ALA A 462 56.67 17.89 7.60
C ALA A 462 55.88 17.21 6.46
N ASP A 463 56.38 17.30 5.23
CA ASP A 463 55.82 16.67 4.03
C ASP A 463 55.98 15.14 4.00
N GLN A 464 56.74 14.56 4.93
CA GLN A 464 57.03 13.12 4.97
C GLN A 464 56.17 12.38 5.99
N PHE A 465 55.25 13.07 6.67
CA PHE A 465 54.24 12.46 7.52
C PHE A 465 52.96 12.14 6.71
N PRO A 466 52.23 11.06 7.03
CA PRO A 466 52.52 10.07 8.08
C PRO A 466 53.77 9.24 7.78
N ILE A 467 54.52 8.86 8.82
CA ILE A 467 55.66 7.96 8.60
C ILE A 467 55.17 6.51 8.56
N HIS A 468 55.52 5.81 7.48
CA HIS A 468 55.15 4.40 7.30
C HIS A 468 56.24 3.49 7.88
N ARG A 469 55.82 2.49 8.68
CA ARG A 469 56.69 1.49 9.30
C ARG A 469 56.07 0.11 9.23
N LYS A 470 56.92 -0.92 9.21
CA LYS A 470 56.46 -2.31 9.42
C LYS A 470 56.44 -2.62 10.91
N LEU A 471 55.61 -3.58 11.30
CA LEU A 471 55.58 -4.08 12.67
C LEU A 471 56.99 -4.54 13.07
N ARG A 472 57.45 -4.14 14.26
CA ARG A 472 58.81 -4.36 14.80
C ARG A 472 59.94 -3.61 14.11
N GLU A 473 59.66 -2.69 13.20
CA GLU A 473 60.69 -1.82 12.65
C GLU A 473 60.99 -0.67 13.62
N ASN A 474 62.27 -0.35 13.84
CA ASN A 474 62.65 0.69 14.80
C ASN A 474 62.22 2.10 14.38
N VAL A 475 61.70 2.83 15.35
CA VAL A 475 61.41 4.27 15.27
C VAL A 475 62.44 4.99 16.13
N TYR A 476 63.13 5.98 15.56
CA TYR A 476 64.17 6.74 16.26
C TYR A 476 63.70 8.15 16.53
N MET A 477 63.81 8.61 17.78
CA MET A 477 63.38 9.92 18.25
C MET A 477 64.51 10.65 18.97
N GLN A 478 64.58 11.97 18.81
CA GLN A 478 65.51 12.84 19.53
C GLN A 478 64.76 14.01 20.11
N LEU A 479 65.06 14.29 21.37
CA LEU A 479 64.71 15.50 22.09
C LEU A 479 65.94 16.42 22.14
N GLU A 480 65.74 17.71 21.93
CA GLU A 480 66.81 18.71 21.92
C GLU A 480 66.32 20.02 22.55
N VAL A 481 67.12 20.63 23.42
CA VAL A 481 66.91 22.01 23.89
C VAL A 481 67.98 22.95 23.33
N GLN A 482 67.56 24.15 22.97
CA GLN A 482 68.41 25.25 22.55
C GLN A 482 68.04 26.50 23.36
N GLY A 483 69.05 27.25 23.79
CA GLY A 483 68.90 28.46 24.60
C GLY A 483 70.17 29.31 24.55
N HIS A 484 70.05 30.61 24.83
CA HIS A 484 71.16 31.56 24.70
C HIS A 484 72.00 31.61 25.99
N GLY A 485 73.20 31.02 25.98
CA GLY A 485 74.26 31.30 26.97
C GLY A 485 74.31 30.46 28.26
N GLN A 486 73.65 29.31 28.35
CA GLN A 486 73.74 28.39 29.50
C GLN A 486 73.82 26.91 29.08
N GLU A 487 74.42 26.07 29.92
CA GLU A 487 74.55 24.61 29.70
C GLU A 487 73.25 23.92 30.17
N LEU A 488 72.39 23.55 29.22
CA LEU A 488 71.07 22.99 29.50
C LEU A 488 71.06 21.48 29.27
N SER A 489 70.23 20.78 30.03
CA SER A 489 69.96 19.35 29.86
C SER A 489 68.48 19.06 29.67
N VAL A 490 68.17 18.00 28.93
CA VAL A 490 66.78 17.56 28.66
C VAL A 490 66.56 16.13 29.08
N LEU A 491 65.33 15.85 29.51
CA LEU A 491 64.86 14.53 29.88
C LEU A 491 63.42 14.32 29.42
N ALA A 492 63.17 13.24 28.69
CA ALA A 492 61.85 12.69 28.44
C ALA A 492 61.36 12.00 29.71
N LEU A 493 60.51 12.67 30.47
CA LEU A 493 60.04 12.21 31.77
C LEU A 493 58.97 11.12 31.61
N ASN A 494 57.90 11.42 30.88
CA ASN A 494 56.79 10.47 30.68
C ASN A 494 56.39 10.46 29.22
N CYS A 495 56.66 9.36 28.52
CA CYS A 495 56.21 9.16 27.14
C CYS A 495 55.12 8.09 27.08
N LYS A 496 54.05 8.40 26.38
CA LYS A 496 52.94 7.49 26.07
C LYS A 496 52.60 7.53 24.59
N ALA A 497 52.11 6.42 24.08
CA ALA A 497 51.57 6.33 22.74
C ALA A 497 50.04 6.24 22.80
N THR A 498 49.36 6.87 21.86
CA THR A 498 47.89 6.86 21.74
C THR A 498 47.47 6.66 20.29
N MET A 499 46.19 6.37 20.08
CA MET A 499 45.61 6.21 18.73
C MET A 499 45.23 7.56 18.09
N SER A 500 45.36 8.67 18.82
CA SER A 500 44.91 10.01 18.45
C SER A 500 45.97 11.07 18.79
N PRO A 501 45.95 12.25 18.17
CA PRO A 501 46.83 13.36 18.56
C PRO A 501 46.48 13.97 19.93
N GLU A 502 45.48 13.45 20.65
CA GLU A 502 45.12 13.92 21.99
C GLU A 502 45.99 13.22 23.05
N PRO A 503 46.78 13.96 23.86
CA PRO A 503 47.60 13.36 24.90
C PRO A 503 46.76 12.69 26.00
N ASN A 504 45.53 13.16 26.29
CA ASN A 504 44.70 12.61 27.38
C ASN A 504 43.82 11.40 26.99
N ASP A 505 44.14 10.72 25.88
CA ASP A 505 43.40 9.53 25.47
C ASP A 505 43.42 8.43 26.56
N THR A 506 42.22 7.95 26.90
CA THR A 506 42.01 6.87 27.88
C THR A 506 42.73 5.58 27.48
N LEU A 507 42.88 5.31 26.17
CA LEU A 507 43.64 4.18 25.67
C LEU A 507 45.04 4.64 25.25
N HIS A 508 46.00 4.44 26.15
CA HIS A 508 47.40 4.76 25.91
C HIS A 508 48.30 3.58 26.27
N TYR A 509 49.51 3.58 25.70
CA TYR A 509 50.56 2.61 25.99
C TYR A 509 51.81 3.35 26.48
N GLN A 510 52.30 2.98 27.67
CA GLN A 510 53.41 3.69 28.31
C GLN A 510 54.76 3.27 27.71
N LEU A 511 55.50 4.22 27.15
CA LEU A 511 56.84 4.02 26.58
C LEU A 511 57.94 4.35 27.60
N ILE A 512 57.86 5.51 28.24
CA ILE A 512 58.83 5.99 29.24
C ILE A 512 58.06 6.45 30.47
N ASN A 513 58.44 6.01 31.67
CA ASN A 513 57.83 6.43 32.93
C ASN A 513 58.91 6.93 33.91
N ASP A 514 58.79 8.16 34.39
CA ASP A 514 59.73 8.88 35.25
C ASP A 514 61.20 8.83 34.73
N GLY A 515 61.39 9.01 33.43
CA GLY A 515 62.70 9.01 32.76
C GLY A 515 63.32 7.62 32.60
N CYS A 516 62.52 6.56 32.71
CA CYS A 516 62.94 5.18 32.55
C CYS A 516 62.13 4.47 31.45
N ALA A 517 62.77 3.62 30.65
CA ALA A 517 62.08 2.75 29.70
C ALA A 517 61.05 1.87 30.44
N SER A 518 59.80 1.94 30.00
CA SER A 518 58.71 1.05 30.40
C SER A 518 58.45 -0.01 29.34
N ASP A 519 58.66 0.33 28.07
CA ASP A 519 58.60 -0.61 26.96
C ASP A 519 59.91 -1.40 26.85
N PRO A 520 59.86 -2.74 26.68
CA PRO A 520 61.05 -3.59 26.66
C PRO A 520 61.89 -3.47 25.38
N THR A 521 61.32 -2.90 24.31
CA THR A 521 62.02 -2.63 23.04
C THR A 521 62.60 -1.23 22.99
N LEU A 522 62.32 -0.41 24.02
CA LEU A 522 62.73 0.99 24.06
C LEU A 522 64.17 1.12 24.56
N ASP A 523 65.03 1.62 23.68
CA ASP A 523 66.42 1.96 23.96
C ASP A 523 66.55 3.47 24.18
N ILE A 524 67.00 3.89 25.37
CA ILE A 524 67.39 5.29 25.64
C ILE A 524 68.89 5.43 25.46
N TYR A 525 69.30 6.38 24.62
CA TYR A 525 70.69 6.74 24.36
C TYR A 525 70.91 8.21 24.73
N SER A 526 71.71 8.45 25.76
CA SER A 526 72.16 9.80 26.10
C SER A 526 73.46 10.11 25.35
N PRO A 527 73.46 10.96 24.31
CA PRO A 527 74.70 11.43 23.69
C PRO A 527 75.57 12.18 24.72
N LYS A 528 76.85 12.42 24.38
CA LYS A 528 77.75 13.24 25.21
C LYS A 528 77.25 14.68 25.40
N ASP A 529 76.37 15.13 24.50
CA ASP A 529 75.75 16.45 24.56
C ASP A 529 74.58 16.42 25.54
N ALA A 530 74.70 17.08 26.70
CA ALA A 530 73.67 17.10 27.74
C ALA A 530 72.33 17.70 27.24
N ASN A 531 72.37 18.56 26.22
CA ASN A 531 71.20 19.22 25.65
C ASN A 531 70.38 18.35 24.68
N LYS A 532 70.76 17.08 24.48
CA LYS A 532 70.06 16.12 23.63
C LYS A 532 69.81 14.82 24.35
N GLU A 533 68.65 14.25 24.13
CA GLU A 533 68.33 12.88 24.52
C GLU A 533 67.76 12.13 23.33
N ARG A 534 68.22 10.89 23.12
CA ARG A 534 67.74 10.05 22.03
C ARG A 534 67.08 8.82 22.60
N PHE A 535 66.00 8.39 21.98
CA PHE A 535 65.39 7.12 22.29
C PHE A 535 64.79 6.51 21.04
N GLY A 536 64.55 5.21 21.06
CA GLY A 536 63.85 4.53 19.97
C GLY A 536 63.18 3.26 20.46
N PHE A 537 62.15 2.83 19.75
CA PHE A 537 61.34 1.66 20.10
C PHE A 537 60.89 0.94 18.82
N GLU A 538 60.49 -0.32 18.95
CA GLU A 538 59.94 -1.10 17.84
C GLU A 538 58.49 -0.67 17.52
N ALA A 539 58.18 -0.41 16.25
CA ALA A 539 56.84 0.03 15.85
C ALA A 539 55.78 -1.04 16.16
N PHE A 540 54.68 -0.63 16.81
CA PHE A 540 53.58 -1.49 17.26
C PHE A 540 52.21 -0.91 16.86
N ARG A 541 51.17 -1.75 16.89
CA ARG A 541 49.77 -1.32 16.67
C ARG A 541 48.93 -1.57 17.90
N PHE A 542 47.90 -0.73 18.09
CA PHE A 542 46.82 -1.06 19.00
C PHE A 542 45.95 -2.20 18.43
N ILE A 543 45.32 -2.98 19.31
CA ILE A 543 44.49 -4.14 18.92
C ILE A 543 43.19 -3.69 18.21
N LYS A 544 42.74 -2.45 18.46
CA LYS A 544 41.59 -1.84 17.79
C LYS A 544 41.94 -1.46 16.34
N GLU A 545 40.95 -1.36 15.45
CA GLU A 545 41.10 -1.15 13.98
C GLU A 545 41.78 0.17 13.54
N VAL A 546 42.45 0.90 14.43
CA VAL A 546 43.16 2.14 14.14
C VAL A 546 44.64 1.83 13.89
N LYS A 547 45.14 2.17 12.69
CA LYS A 547 46.52 1.89 12.25
C LYS A 547 47.51 3.04 12.51
N MET A 548 47.07 4.06 13.26
CA MET A 548 47.85 5.26 13.55
C MET A 548 48.30 5.24 15.01
N VAL A 549 49.56 5.61 15.22
CA VAL A 549 50.15 5.77 16.55
C VAL A 549 50.75 7.16 16.66
N TYR A 550 50.37 7.89 17.70
CA TYR A 550 50.95 9.17 18.09
C TYR A 550 51.78 8.98 19.35
N VAL A 551 52.92 9.66 19.44
CA VAL A 551 53.80 9.62 20.61
C VAL A 551 53.72 10.97 21.32
N HIS A 552 53.46 10.91 22.61
CA HIS A 552 53.28 12.06 23.50
C HIS A 552 54.32 11.94 24.60
N CYS A 553 55.19 12.93 24.75
CA CYS A 553 56.25 12.96 25.75
C CYS A 553 56.17 14.23 26.60
N GLU A 554 56.03 14.05 27.90
CA GLU A 554 56.31 15.07 28.90
C GLU A 554 57.83 15.23 29.03
N VAL A 555 58.31 16.43 28.76
CA VAL A 555 59.72 16.79 28.71
C VAL A 555 60.06 17.72 29.86
N MET A 556 61.19 17.46 30.49
CA MET A 556 61.79 18.28 31.53
C MET A 556 63.09 18.92 31.01
N VAL A 557 63.26 20.21 31.29
CA VAL A 557 64.51 20.94 31.09
C VAL A 557 65.15 21.18 32.45
N CYS A 558 66.44 20.85 32.60
CA CYS A 558 67.22 21.09 33.82
C CYS A 558 68.52 21.83 33.52
N ASP A 559 69.09 22.43 34.56
CA ASP A 559 70.44 22.99 34.51
C ASP A 559 71.46 21.84 34.43
N ALA A 560 72.28 21.80 33.37
CA ALA A 560 73.30 20.77 33.19
C ALA A 560 74.47 20.93 34.19
N GLY A 561 74.69 22.15 34.71
CA GLY A 561 75.69 22.43 35.73
C GLY A 561 75.33 21.87 37.11
N ASN A 562 74.06 21.50 37.34
CA ASN A 562 73.62 20.93 38.59
C ASN A 562 73.56 19.40 38.56
N ALA A 563 74.56 18.77 39.17
CA ALA A 563 74.66 17.31 39.32
C ALA A 563 73.58 16.67 40.22
N ARG A 564 72.77 17.47 40.93
CA ARG A 564 71.62 17.01 41.72
C ARG A 564 70.29 17.15 40.98
N SER A 565 70.29 17.67 39.75
CA SER A 565 69.10 17.81 38.93
C SER A 565 68.51 16.46 38.56
N ARG A 566 67.18 16.39 38.37
CA ARG A 566 66.52 15.15 37.94
C ARG A 566 67.04 14.65 36.58
N CYS A 567 67.49 15.55 35.71
CA CYS A 567 68.10 15.17 34.43
C CYS A 567 69.41 14.37 34.63
N ALA A 568 70.22 14.70 35.62
CA ALA A 568 71.47 14.00 35.93
C ALA A 568 71.29 12.63 36.65
N GLU A 569 70.08 12.33 37.15
CA GLU A 569 69.92 11.28 38.18
C GLU A 569 69.98 9.80 37.76
N GLY A 570 69.76 9.34 36.55
CA GLY A 570 69.65 7.88 36.29
C GLY A 570 68.43 7.19 36.94
N CYS A 571 67.99 6.11 36.30
CA CYS A 571 66.64 5.55 36.52
C CYS A 571 66.38 5.04 37.96
N VAL A 572 67.34 4.37 38.59
CA VAL A 572 67.17 3.74 39.91
C VAL A 572 67.04 4.78 41.03
N ALA A 573 67.76 5.91 40.93
CA ALA A 573 67.70 6.98 41.92
C ALA A 573 66.38 7.74 41.83
N ARG A 574 65.90 8.04 40.60
CA ARG A 574 64.62 8.73 40.37
C ARG A 574 63.42 7.99 40.93
N ARG A 575 63.33 6.67 40.68
CA ARG A 575 62.24 5.81 41.18
C ARG A 575 62.15 5.74 42.72
N LYS A 576 63.26 5.96 43.44
CA LYS A 576 63.27 5.97 44.92
C LYS A 576 62.81 7.29 45.53
N ARG A 577 62.83 8.40 44.78
CA ARG A 577 62.50 9.76 45.26
C ARG A 577 61.01 10.12 45.18
N ALA A 578 60.16 9.22 44.71
CA ALA A 578 58.74 9.46 44.41
C ALA A 578 57.81 9.76 45.63
N SER A 579 58.36 10.09 46.80
CA SER A 579 57.57 10.29 48.03
C SER A 579 58.01 11.48 48.91
N ASP A 580 58.92 12.36 48.49
CA ASP A 580 59.32 13.49 49.33
C ASP A 580 59.12 14.83 48.61
N SER A 581 58.42 15.75 49.27
CA SER A 581 57.80 16.98 48.77
C SER A 581 58.76 18.11 48.39
N GLY A 582 59.92 17.78 47.83
CA GLY A 582 60.98 18.70 47.40
C GLY A 582 60.99 18.98 45.89
N GLU A 583 59.83 18.97 45.23
CA GLU A 583 59.70 18.90 43.76
C GLU A 583 60.06 20.19 43.00
N LYS A 584 60.46 21.28 43.68
CA LYS A 584 60.64 22.61 43.09
C LYS A 584 62.07 23.13 42.96
N ALA A 585 63.09 22.40 43.42
CA ALA A 585 64.41 23.01 43.58
C ALA A 585 65.32 22.98 42.33
N ASP A 586 64.95 22.28 41.24
CA ASP A 586 65.93 21.98 40.17
C ASP A 586 65.35 21.80 38.75
N MET A 587 64.14 22.29 38.52
CA MET A 587 63.43 22.18 37.24
C MET A 587 63.30 23.56 36.61
N ILE A 588 63.82 23.72 35.39
CA ILE A 588 63.69 24.95 34.60
C ILE A 588 62.30 24.99 33.95
N GLY A 589 61.82 23.86 33.42
CA GLY A 589 60.50 23.80 32.80
C GLY A 589 60.05 22.36 32.54
N ARG A 590 58.72 22.19 32.41
CA ARG A 590 58.08 20.90 32.12
C ARG A 590 56.95 21.10 31.12
N HIS A 591 57.01 20.39 30.00
CA HIS A 591 56.12 20.63 28.86
C HIS A 591 55.74 19.33 28.14
N MET A 592 54.52 19.27 27.61
CA MET A 592 54.07 18.15 26.80
C MET A 592 54.38 18.40 25.32
N LEU A 593 55.19 17.53 24.72
CA LEU A 593 55.42 17.50 23.27
C LEU A 593 54.79 16.25 22.68
N TYR A 594 54.39 16.31 21.42
CA TYR A 594 53.86 15.15 20.73
C TYR A 594 54.28 15.14 19.27
N LEU A 595 54.27 13.96 18.66
CA LEU A 595 54.76 13.73 17.31
C LEU A 595 54.11 12.48 16.70
N GLY A 596 53.71 12.58 15.42
CA GLY A 596 52.99 11.54 14.71
C GLY A 596 52.29 12.09 13.46
N PRO A 597 51.52 11.27 12.72
CA PRO A 597 51.24 9.86 13.01
C PRO A 597 52.28 8.90 12.43
N ILE A 598 52.49 7.78 13.14
CA ILE A 598 53.17 6.57 12.65
C ILE A 598 52.10 5.62 12.14
N VAL A 599 52.15 5.28 10.84
CA VAL A 599 51.23 4.34 10.20
C VAL A 599 51.92 3.01 9.98
N LEU A 600 51.25 1.92 10.37
CA LEU A 600 51.75 0.58 10.13
C LEU A 600 51.23 0.01 8.80
N ASP A 601 52.16 -0.41 7.94
CA ASP A 601 51.84 -1.06 6.67
C ASP A 601 51.48 -2.53 6.90
N ASP A 602 50.29 -2.94 6.45
CA ASP A 602 49.91 -4.36 6.47
C ASP A 602 50.76 -5.13 5.46
N ALA A 603 51.51 -6.12 5.91
CA ALA A 603 52.20 -7.06 5.01
C ALA A 603 51.22 -7.88 4.14
N GLU A 604 49.93 -7.92 4.49
CA GLU A 604 48.91 -8.73 3.80
C GLU A 604 48.25 -8.03 2.61
N ALA A 605 48.29 -6.69 2.51
CA ALA A 605 47.64 -5.94 1.43
C ALA A 605 48.36 -6.04 0.06
N ALA A 606 49.63 -6.46 0.03
CA ALA A 606 50.38 -6.64 -1.21
C ALA A 606 50.06 -7.96 -1.93
N ALA A 607 49.50 -8.96 -1.24
CA ALA A 607 49.21 -10.28 -1.80
C ALA A 607 47.85 -10.37 -2.52
N ASP A 608 46.88 -9.52 -2.18
CA ASP A 608 45.52 -9.59 -2.73
C ASP A 608 45.32 -8.81 -4.04
N SER A 609 46.23 -7.90 -4.41
CA SER A 609 46.19 -7.21 -5.71
C SER A 609 46.59 -8.11 -6.90
N LEU A 610 47.25 -9.25 -6.65
CA LEU A 610 47.62 -10.23 -7.67
C LEU A 610 46.60 -11.37 -7.83
N ARG A 611 45.59 -11.46 -6.96
CA ARG A 611 44.56 -12.50 -7.00
C ARG A 611 43.22 -12.04 -7.60
N SER A 612 42.99 -10.72 -7.68
CA SER A 612 41.78 -10.09 -8.26
C SER A 612 41.88 -9.74 -9.76
N ARG A 613 42.84 -10.31 -10.50
CA ARG A 613 42.97 -10.14 -11.97
C ARG A 613 42.69 -11.40 -12.80
N ARG A 614 42.06 -12.43 -12.22
CA ARG A 614 41.53 -13.59 -12.94
C ARG A 614 40.07 -13.82 -12.58
N GLY A 615 39.17 -13.10 -13.24
CA GLY A 615 37.74 -13.29 -13.01
C GLY A 615 36.84 -12.30 -13.76
N ALA A 616 36.85 -12.32 -15.09
CA ALA A 616 35.66 -11.96 -15.89
C ALA A 616 35.81 -12.47 -17.34
N PRO A 617 34.68 -12.80 -18.02
CA PRO A 617 34.62 -13.85 -19.02
C PRO A 617 34.66 -13.30 -20.46
N TRP A 618 35.48 -13.90 -21.33
CA TRP A 618 35.39 -13.70 -22.77
C TRP A 618 34.82 -14.95 -23.42
N ALA A 619 33.49 -15.00 -23.54
CA ALA A 619 32.81 -15.81 -24.53
C ALA A 619 32.48 -14.88 -25.70
N LEU A 620 33.16 -15.10 -26.83
CA LEU A 620 32.78 -14.86 -28.24
C LEU A 620 34.05 -14.53 -29.03
N LEU A 621 34.67 -15.56 -29.60
CA LEU A 621 34.98 -15.59 -31.03
C LEU A 621 35.30 -17.05 -31.43
N ALA A 622 34.67 -17.43 -32.53
CA ALA A 622 34.54 -18.77 -33.02
C ALA A 622 35.82 -19.30 -33.68
N ALA A 623 35.87 -20.64 -33.74
CA ALA A 623 36.36 -21.43 -34.86
C ALA A 623 37.73 -21.06 -35.48
N GLY A 624 38.73 -21.88 -35.17
CA GLY A 624 39.91 -21.99 -36.04
C GLY A 624 41.08 -22.68 -35.36
N GLY A 625 41.32 -23.94 -35.71
CA GLY A 625 42.64 -24.55 -35.58
C GLY A 625 42.93 -25.25 -34.26
N GLY A 626 42.43 -26.48 -34.13
CA GLY A 626 43.19 -27.48 -33.40
C GLY A 626 44.49 -27.74 -34.13
N LEU A 627 45.61 -27.55 -33.44
CA LEU A 627 46.88 -28.28 -33.57
C LEU A 627 47.89 -27.65 -32.59
N MET A 628 48.57 -28.51 -31.83
CA MET A 628 49.73 -28.23 -30.96
C MET A 628 49.45 -27.89 -29.48
N ALA A 629 48.65 -28.72 -28.83
CA ALA A 629 48.94 -29.13 -27.46
C ALA A 629 49.89 -30.34 -27.52
N LEU A 630 51.22 -30.12 -27.45
CA LEU A 630 52.27 -31.08 -27.01
C LEU A 630 53.68 -30.57 -27.39
N ALA A 631 54.08 -29.44 -26.79
CA ALA A 631 55.47 -29.00 -26.61
C ALA A 631 55.34 -27.61 -25.97
N LEU A 632 55.31 -27.49 -24.65
CA LEU A 632 56.41 -26.85 -23.91
C LEU A 632 56.16 -26.96 -22.39
N VAL A 633 55.61 -28.10 -21.91
CA VAL A 633 55.57 -28.44 -20.47
C VAL A 633 56.91 -29.03 -19.99
N VAL A 634 57.93 -29.09 -20.86
CA VAL A 634 59.28 -29.58 -20.54
C VAL A 634 60.37 -28.48 -20.62
N LEU A 635 59.99 -27.20 -20.78
CA LEU A 635 60.90 -26.07 -20.53
C LEU A 635 60.45 -25.27 -19.29
N GLY A 636 60.13 -26.01 -18.24
CA GLY A 636 60.30 -25.52 -16.89
C GLY A 636 61.78 -25.21 -16.60
N ALA A 637 61.99 -24.27 -15.68
CA ALA A 637 63.22 -24.11 -14.90
C ALA A 637 64.45 -23.36 -15.50
N ALA A 638 64.38 -22.75 -16.69
CA ALA A 638 65.57 -22.14 -17.30
C ALA A 638 65.71 -20.59 -17.27
N VAL A 639 64.69 -19.80 -16.87
CA VAL A 639 64.78 -18.31 -16.98
C VAL A 639 64.72 -17.54 -15.65
N VAL A 640 64.33 -18.17 -14.53
CA VAL A 640 64.30 -17.49 -13.21
C VAL A 640 65.62 -17.63 -12.43
N ARG A 641 66.61 -18.38 -12.94
CA ARG A 641 67.91 -18.60 -12.29
C ARG A 641 69.07 -17.71 -12.78
N LYS A 642 68.80 -16.63 -13.53
CA LYS A 642 69.84 -15.77 -14.12
C LYS A 642 69.83 -14.31 -13.67
N TYR A 643 69.44 -14.02 -12.43
CA TYR A 643 69.73 -12.71 -11.79
C TYR A 643 70.10 -12.79 -10.30
N SER A 644 70.44 -13.99 -9.82
CA SER A 644 71.03 -14.20 -8.49
C SER A 644 72.44 -14.77 -8.67
N ARG A 645 73.43 -13.97 -8.27
CA ARG A 645 74.87 -14.25 -8.07
C ARG A 645 75.82 -14.33 -9.28
N ARG A 646 76.49 -13.21 -9.53
CA ARG A 646 77.96 -13.05 -9.52
C ARG A 646 78.19 -11.70 -8.83
N GLU A 647 78.96 -11.58 -7.76
CA GLU A 647 80.28 -12.15 -7.51
C GLU A 647 80.44 -12.72 -6.10
N GLU A 648 80.97 -13.94 -6.04
CA GLU A 648 81.80 -14.45 -4.94
C GLU A 648 83.27 -14.19 -5.32
N TRP A 649 84.12 -13.91 -4.33
CA TRP A 649 85.33 -14.67 -3.93
C TRP A 649 85.70 -14.14 -2.53
N ALA A 650 86.03 -14.94 -1.49
CA ALA A 650 86.89 -16.11 -1.49
C ALA A 650 86.56 -17.13 -0.36
N TYR A 651 86.64 -18.41 -0.75
CA TYR A 651 87.23 -19.60 -0.08
C TYR A 651 87.12 -19.76 1.47
N GLN A 652 86.36 -20.76 1.99
CA GLN A 652 86.72 -22.18 2.27
C GLN A 652 87.82 -22.33 3.36
N ALA A 653 87.76 -23.20 4.38
CA ALA A 653 87.17 -24.55 4.52
C ALA A 653 87.02 -24.88 6.04
N VAL A 654 85.93 -25.51 6.49
CA VAL A 654 85.68 -26.95 6.70
C VAL A 654 85.98 -27.43 8.13
N THR A 655 84.99 -28.15 8.63
CA THR A 655 84.77 -28.81 9.91
C THR A 655 85.47 -30.17 10.05
N ASP A 656 85.56 -30.57 11.33
CA ASP A 656 85.65 -31.91 11.92
C ASP A 656 86.97 -32.69 11.82
N VAL A 657 87.56 -32.99 12.99
CA VAL A 657 87.77 -34.35 13.55
C VAL A 657 88.01 -34.24 15.08
N GLU A 658 87.28 -35.08 15.82
CA GLU A 658 87.52 -35.76 17.12
C GLU A 658 88.59 -35.25 18.12
N GLY A 659 88.20 -35.28 19.41
CA GLY A 659 89.01 -35.96 20.42
C GLY A 659 89.76 -35.10 21.46
N GLU A 660 89.25 -35.20 22.69
CA GLU A 660 90.02 -35.42 23.93
C GLU A 660 90.64 -34.23 24.71
N GLU A 661 90.20 -34.18 25.97
CA GLU A 661 90.77 -33.66 27.22
C GLU A 661 92.07 -32.84 27.19
N THR A 662 92.08 -31.67 27.84
CA THR A 662 92.63 -31.47 29.21
C THR A 662 92.79 -29.98 29.55
N ASN A 663 92.83 -29.75 30.87
CA ASN A 663 92.98 -28.50 31.62
C ASN A 663 94.17 -27.59 31.24
N VAL A 664 94.11 -26.39 31.83
CA VAL A 664 95.20 -25.56 32.42
C VAL A 664 95.33 -24.17 31.77
N GLU A 665 94.72 -23.20 32.46
CA GLU A 665 95.39 -22.09 33.18
C GLU A 665 96.37 -21.12 32.46
N VAL A 666 96.25 -19.84 32.86
CA VAL A 666 97.28 -18.78 32.99
C VAL A 666 97.30 -17.63 31.95
N GLU A 667 97.07 -16.43 32.52
CA GLU A 667 97.59 -15.05 32.27
C GLU A 667 97.72 -14.53 30.82
N GLU A 668 97.44 -13.26 30.52
CA GLU A 668 97.72 -12.00 31.23
C GLU A 668 96.81 -10.87 30.71
#